data_AF-A0A7I7XNR8-F1
#
_entry.id   AF-A0A7I7XNR8-F1
#
_cell.length_a   1.000
_cell.length_b   1.000
_cell.length_c   1.000
_cell.angle_alpha   90.00
_cell.angle_beta   90.00
_cell.angle_gamma   90.00
#
_symmetry.space_group_name_H-M   'P 1'
#
loop_
_entity.id
_entity.type
_entity.pdbx_description
1 polymer ?
#
loop_
_entity_poly.entity_id
_entity_poly.type
_entity_poly.pdbx_seq_one_letter_code
_entity_poly.pdbx_strand_id
1 'polypeptide(L)'
;MLVALLLLVVPGAIIARTAQLTWPVAVALGPALTYGTVALAILPFGALGIPWNLLTAVVSLVVVTLAVAGLQAVLGRRATRPPAGHPITVGPALVVAAGVVLGAAFITFAAIRGMPHWQSIPSTWDAVWHANEIRFIVDTGQASPTHMGELRNVETHAALYYPSAFHALAAIQCELTGASATAAYTLNSLAASVWLFPVSAAALAWHLLRSRGVDQWRTAGSAAAAGALAASFTSVPYVEFDTASMPNLVAYGLAVPTMILVVSALRHRRRIPLAVLALLGVFSVHITGGVVTVLFVAGWWLFEGLWRPVRGRLADFLGLVAMGAPTLLLLLPQFVGVLQQAEIIAGHEFDTHQGKKRALFDAVVQHTRHLNDYPIQNALILLSAIGFVILLVRRMWWPAAVWLLLVYAIVHSSAPFGGLVGRVSALFTDLFYSDPRRLSGVVTLLLAPMAGIALFTIVWAALTGLRRVMPRLGARTGYVAAAVLVVAVSVGMAWHYFPRHRYLIGEKYDSVMIDDKDLQAFAYLESLPGARDTLIGNANVDGTAWMYAVAGLHPLWTHYDYPQQQGPGYHRFIFWAFADDADTDPRVAAAVHALNIRYVLTSTPVVRGFVMPDGLVSLDKSTSWKQIYDNGEDHIYEWQGK
;
A
#
# COMPACT_ATOMS: atom_id res chain seq x y z
N MET A 1 -6.08 8.50 -13.78
CA MET A 1 -5.70 9.13 -12.49
C MET A 1 -6.88 9.74 -11.74
N LEU A 2 -7.61 10.72 -12.31
CA LEU A 2 -8.74 11.36 -11.60
C LEU A 2 -9.82 10.35 -11.16
N VAL A 3 -10.20 9.41 -12.03
CA VAL A 3 -11.16 8.34 -11.68
C VAL A 3 -10.67 7.51 -10.49
N ALA A 4 -9.41 7.09 -10.48
CA ALA A 4 -8.80 6.36 -9.36
C ALA A 4 -8.87 7.15 -8.04
N LEU A 5 -8.55 8.45 -8.06
CA LEU A 5 -8.66 9.33 -6.89
C LEU A 5 -10.12 9.47 -6.41
N LEU A 6 -11.07 9.60 -7.34
CA LEU A 6 -12.49 9.70 -7.01
C LEU A 6 -13.01 8.39 -6.42
N LEU A 7 -12.67 7.24 -7.00
CA LEU A 7 -13.00 5.91 -6.47
C LEU A 7 -12.41 5.70 -5.08
N LEU A 8 -11.17 6.13 -4.86
CA LEU A 8 -10.51 6.05 -3.57
C LEU A 8 -11.23 6.88 -2.50
N VAL A 9 -11.59 8.13 -2.79
CA VAL A 9 -12.04 9.09 -1.75
C VAL A 9 -13.56 9.19 -1.62
N VAL A 10 -14.30 9.26 -2.73
CA VAL A 10 -15.71 9.68 -2.75
C VAL A 10 -16.64 8.68 -2.05
N PRO A 11 -16.59 7.36 -2.30
CA PRO A 11 -17.49 6.40 -1.67
C PRO A 11 -17.44 6.46 -0.14
N GLY A 12 -16.24 6.39 0.44
CA GLY A 12 -16.06 6.52 1.88
C GLY A 12 -16.37 7.91 2.43
N ALA A 13 -16.16 8.98 1.65
CA ALA A 13 -16.58 10.32 2.05
C ALA A 13 -18.10 10.44 2.16
N ILE A 14 -18.87 9.80 1.27
CA ILE A 14 -20.34 9.71 1.36
C ILE A 14 -20.75 9.02 2.67
N ILE A 15 -20.11 7.90 3.02
CA ILE A 15 -20.35 7.17 4.27
C ILE A 15 -20.02 8.05 5.48
N ALA A 16 -18.87 8.72 5.48
CA ALA A 16 -18.45 9.62 6.55
C ALA A 16 -19.40 10.81 6.73
N ARG A 17 -19.90 11.40 5.62
CA ARG A 17 -20.88 12.49 5.66
C ARG A 17 -22.23 12.04 6.17
N THR A 18 -22.67 10.83 5.81
CA THR A 18 -23.86 10.18 6.37
C THR A 18 -23.73 9.97 7.89
N ALA A 19 -22.51 9.69 8.36
CA ALA A 19 -22.17 9.65 9.78
C ALA A 19 -21.98 11.03 10.45
N GLN A 20 -22.35 12.12 9.77
CA GLN A 20 -22.27 13.51 10.24
C GLN A 20 -20.85 14.01 10.55
N LEU A 21 -19.80 13.39 9.97
CA LEU A 21 -18.43 13.89 10.09
C LEU A 21 -18.23 15.10 9.16
N THR A 22 -17.52 16.15 9.60
CA THR A 22 -17.29 17.35 8.79
C THR A 22 -16.55 17.04 7.49
N TRP A 23 -16.73 17.86 6.44
CA TRP A 23 -16.09 17.65 5.13
C TRP A 23 -14.58 17.39 5.17
N PRO A 24 -13.75 18.17 5.90
CA PRO A 24 -12.32 17.88 5.98
C PRO A 24 -12.01 16.50 6.56
N VAL A 25 -12.81 16.04 7.53
CA VAL A 25 -12.66 14.73 8.15
C VAL A 25 -13.18 13.62 7.22
N ALA A 26 -14.30 13.85 6.54
CA ALA A 26 -14.89 12.90 5.61
C ALA A 26 -13.95 12.63 4.41
N VAL A 27 -13.33 13.67 3.88
CA VAL A 27 -12.37 13.56 2.78
C VAL A 27 -11.07 12.85 3.22
N ALA A 28 -10.60 13.11 4.44
CA ALA A 28 -9.42 12.43 4.99
C ALA A 28 -9.66 10.95 5.32
N LEU A 29 -10.87 10.59 5.78
CA LEU A 29 -11.25 9.21 6.11
C LEU A 29 -11.82 8.43 4.94
N GLY A 30 -12.18 9.11 3.85
CA GLY A 30 -12.81 8.51 2.66
C GLY A 30 -12.11 7.25 2.20
N PRO A 31 -10.79 7.27 1.93
CA PRO A 31 -10.05 6.09 1.52
C PRO A 31 -10.20 4.87 2.44
N ALA A 32 -10.12 5.07 3.76
CA ALA A 32 -10.22 3.96 4.72
C ALA A 32 -11.63 3.35 4.75
N LEU A 33 -12.67 4.18 4.58
CA LEU A 33 -14.06 3.72 4.54
C LEU A 33 -14.44 3.11 3.19
N THR A 34 -13.86 3.60 2.09
CA THR A 34 -13.97 2.98 0.75
C THR A 34 -13.44 1.56 0.81
N TYR A 35 -12.18 1.37 1.23
CA TYR A 35 -11.59 0.03 1.33
C TYR A 35 -12.30 -0.84 2.37
N GLY A 36 -12.79 -0.26 3.47
CA GLY A 36 -13.62 -0.98 4.43
C GLY A 36 -14.91 -1.52 3.81
N THR A 37 -15.55 -0.73 2.94
CA THR A 37 -16.77 -1.14 2.23
C THR A 37 -16.49 -2.25 1.22
N VAL A 38 -15.40 -2.12 0.46
CA VAL A 38 -14.92 -3.16 -0.47
C VAL A 38 -14.64 -4.45 0.30
N ALA A 39 -13.83 -4.37 1.37
CA ALA A 39 -13.48 -5.51 2.21
C ALA A 39 -14.69 -6.23 2.83
N LEU A 40 -15.68 -5.47 3.28
CA LEU A 40 -16.91 -6.03 3.84
C LEU A 40 -17.75 -6.78 2.80
N ALA A 41 -17.63 -6.43 1.53
CA ALA A 41 -18.41 -7.01 0.43
C ALA A 41 -17.72 -8.21 -0.23
N ILE A 42 -16.42 -8.11 -0.56
CA ILE A 42 -15.74 -9.11 -1.39
C ILE A 42 -15.65 -10.49 -0.73
N LEU A 43 -15.51 -10.55 0.60
CA LEU A 43 -15.41 -11.82 1.32
C LEU A 43 -16.72 -12.62 1.29
N PRO A 44 -17.89 -12.09 1.71
CA PRO A 44 -19.15 -12.82 1.59
C PRO A 44 -19.56 -13.05 0.13
N PHE A 45 -19.21 -12.15 -0.79
CA PHE A 45 -19.53 -12.33 -2.20
C PHE A 45 -18.80 -13.53 -2.80
N GLY A 46 -17.50 -13.69 -2.53
CA GLY A 46 -16.78 -14.88 -2.98
C GLY A 46 -17.35 -16.17 -2.39
N ALA A 47 -17.74 -16.17 -1.11
CA ALA A 47 -18.37 -17.32 -0.47
C ALA A 47 -19.76 -17.67 -1.03
N LEU A 48 -20.50 -16.66 -1.52
CA LEU A 48 -21.85 -16.82 -2.09
C LEU A 48 -21.86 -16.96 -3.61
N GLY A 49 -20.70 -16.88 -4.28
CA GLY A 49 -20.59 -16.86 -5.74
C GLY A 49 -21.19 -15.60 -6.38
N ILE A 50 -21.29 -14.49 -5.64
CA ILE A 50 -21.75 -13.20 -6.18
C ILE A 50 -20.55 -12.52 -6.85
N PRO A 51 -20.60 -12.19 -8.14
CA PRO A 51 -19.49 -11.53 -8.81
C PRO A 51 -19.32 -10.10 -8.30
N TRP A 52 -18.08 -9.71 -8.02
CA TRP A 52 -17.67 -8.35 -7.76
C TRP A 52 -17.53 -7.58 -9.07
N ASN A 53 -18.40 -6.60 -9.29
CA ASN A 53 -18.42 -5.72 -10.46
C ASN A 53 -19.00 -4.36 -10.06
N LEU A 54 -19.13 -3.43 -11.01
CA LEU A 54 -19.64 -2.07 -10.75
C LEU A 54 -21.00 -2.07 -10.07
N LEU A 55 -21.93 -2.93 -10.49
CA LEU A 55 -23.27 -3.00 -9.90
C LEU A 55 -23.20 -3.46 -8.44
N THR A 56 -22.49 -4.56 -8.16
CA THR A 56 -22.40 -5.11 -6.80
C THR A 56 -21.56 -4.22 -5.87
N ALA A 57 -20.61 -3.46 -6.41
CA ALA A 57 -19.89 -2.41 -5.69
C ALA A 57 -20.80 -1.23 -5.31
N VAL A 58 -21.64 -0.73 -6.23
CA VAL A 58 -22.62 0.34 -5.95
C VAL A 58 -23.66 -0.12 -4.94
N VAL A 59 -24.18 -1.34 -5.08
CA VAL A 59 -25.11 -1.94 -4.10
C VAL A 59 -24.47 -2.02 -2.73
N SER A 60 -23.22 -2.49 -2.63
CA SER A 60 -22.47 -2.53 -1.37
C SER A 60 -22.33 -1.15 -0.73
N LEU A 61 -22.00 -0.12 -1.53
CA LEU A 61 -21.93 1.27 -1.04
C LEU A 61 -23.27 1.75 -0.50
N VAL A 62 -24.37 1.50 -1.22
CA VAL A 62 -25.72 1.89 -0.80
C VAL A 62 -26.09 1.18 0.50
N VAL A 63 -25.89 -0.14 0.58
CA VAL A 63 -26.19 -0.94 1.78
C VAL A 63 -25.42 -0.45 3.00
N VAL A 64 -24.10 -0.23 2.87
CA VAL A 64 -23.28 0.29 3.97
C VAL A 64 -23.70 1.71 4.36
N THR A 65 -24.02 2.57 3.39
CA THR A 65 -24.49 3.94 3.65
C THR A 65 -25.82 3.93 4.41
N LEU A 66 -26.78 3.10 3.98
CA LEU A 66 -28.07 2.93 4.66
C LEU A 66 -27.91 2.35 6.06
N ALA A 67 -27.03 1.35 6.23
CA ALA A 67 -26.71 0.79 7.54
C ALA A 67 -26.13 1.86 8.48
N VAL A 68 -25.19 2.67 8.00
CA VAL A 68 -24.63 3.79 8.77
C VAL A 68 -25.71 4.82 9.09
N ALA A 69 -26.57 5.19 8.14
CA ALA A 69 -27.69 6.12 8.38
C ALA A 69 -28.66 5.59 9.46
N GLY A 70 -29.04 4.32 9.37
CA GLY A 70 -29.89 3.65 10.36
C GLY A 70 -29.25 3.62 11.75
N LEU A 71 -27.96 3.26 11.83
CA LEU A 71 -27.20 3.29 13.08
C LEU A 71 -27.13 4.70 13.66
N GLN A 72 -26.89 5.73 12.84
CA GLN A 72 -26.91 7.12 13.31
C GLN A 72 -28.30 7.55 13.81
N ALA A 73 -29.39 7.11 13.17
CA ALA A 73 -30.75 7.42 13.62
C ALA A 73 -31.06 6.77 14.98
N VAL A 74 -30.68 5.50 15.18
CA VAL A 74 -30.91 4.75 16.44
C VAL A 74 -30.04 5.30 17.58
N LEU A 75 -28.74 5.49 17.34
CA LEU A 75 -27.82 6.09 18.32
C LEU A 75 -28.10 7.60 18.51
N GLY A 76 -28.75 8.21 17.52
CA GLY A 76 -29.36 9.54 17.47
C GLY A 76 -30.25 9.80 18.67
N ARG A 77 -31.26 8.94 18.82
CA ARG A 77 -32.33 9.01 19.83
C ARG A 77 -31.85 8.84 21.27
N ARG A 78 -30.68 8.22 21.47
CA ARG A 78 -30.15 7.86 22.80
C ARG A 78 -29.07 8.82 23.34
N ALA A 79 -28.65 9.84 22.58
CA ALA A 79 -27.61 10.75 23.06
C ALA A 79 -28.21 12.00 23.70
N THR A 80 -27.85 12.25 24.96
CA THR A 80 -28.37 13.36 25.78
C THR A 80 -27.45 14.58 25.81
N ARG A 81 -26.26 14.54 25.20
CA ARG A 81 -25.35 15.71 25.15
C ARG A 81 -24.66 15.86 23.80
N PRO A 82 -24.59 17.08 23.25
CA PRO A 82 -23.73 17.37 22.10
C PRO A 82 -22.27 17.12 22.50
N PRO A 83 -21.44 16.60 21.60
CA PRO A 83 -20.06 16.29 21.95
C PRO A 83 -19.25 17.55 22.29
N ALA A 84 -18.47 17.51 23.36
CA ALA A 84 -17.52 18.56 23.71
C ALA A 84 -16.32 18.55 22.75
N GLY A 85 -16.24 19.57 21.89
CA GLY A 85 -15.10 19.87 21.03
C GLY A 85 -15.50 20.64 19.77
N HIS A 86 -14.89 21.80 19.53
CA HIS A 86 -15.20 22.59 18.35
C HIS A 86 -14.68 21.92 17.07
N PRO A 87 -15.47 21.82 15.99
CA PRO A 87 -14.99 21.37 14.71
C PRO A 87 -13.90 22.31 14.18
N ILE A 88 -13.08 21.81 13.26
CA ILE A 88 -12.16 22.67 12.51
C ILE A 88 -12.99 23.74 11.77
N THR A 89 -12.59 24.99 11.93
CA THR A 89 -13.24 26.12 11.23
C THR A 89 -12.75 26.20 9.79
N VAL A 90 -13.51 26.86 8.91
CA VAL A 90 -13.26 26.86 7.46
C VAL A 90 -11.87 27.38 7.11
N GLY A 91 -11.42 28.49 7.72
CA GLY A 91 -10.09 29.07 7.45
C GLY A 91 -8.93 28.10 7.73
N PRO A 92 -8.77 27.59 8.96
CA PRO A 92 -7.83 26.53 9.29
C PRO A 92 -7.94 25.29 8.39
N ALA A 93 -9.15 24.86 8.04
CA ALA A 93 -9.34 23.73 7.13
C ALA A 93 -8.77 24.00 5.73
N LEU A 94 -8.96 25.22 5.19
CA LEU A 94 -8.40 25.62 3.89
C LEU A 94 -6.87 25.68 3.93
N VAL A 95 -6.26 26.12 5.04
CA VAL A 95 -4.81 26.12 5.20
C VAL A 95 -4.25 24.69 5.20
N VAL A 96 -4.88 23.78 5.94
CA VAL A 96 -4.50 22.36 5.92
C VAL A 96 -4.66 21.78 4.53
N ALA A 97 -5.79 22.03 3.87
CA ALA A 97 -6.05 21.57 2.51
C ALA A 97 -5.00 22.09 1.51
N ALA A 98 -4.59 23.36 1.63
CA ALA A 98 -3.55 23.93 0.77
C ALA A 98 -2.20 23.20 0.93
N GLY A 99 -1.80 22.87 2.16
CA GLY A 99 -0.58 22.09 2.40
C GLY A 99 -0.66 20.66 1.86
N VAL A 100 -1.80 19.98 2.04
CA VAL A 100 -2.07 18.65 1.48
C VAL A 100 -2.01 18.68 -0.05
N VAL A 101 -2.69 19.63 -0.68
CA VAL A 101 -2.69 19.80 -2.15
C VAL A 101 -1.29 20.11 -2.66
N LEU A 102 -0.51 20.92 -1.94
CA LEU A 102 0.87 21.21 -2.32
C LEU A 102 1.76 19.95 -2.28
N GLY A 103 1.66 19.14 -1.22
CA GLY A 103 2.36 17.86 -1.14
C GLY A 103 1.93 16.89 -2.25
N ALA A 104 0.62 16.76 -2.47
CA ALA A 104 0.06 15.96 -3.56
C ALA A 104 0.56 16.43 -4.94
N ALA A 105 0.66 17.74 -5.17
CA ALA A 105 1.18 18.32 -6.39
C ALA A 105 2.66 17.98 -6.61
N PHE A 106 3.49 18.00 -5.57
CA PHE A 106 4.91 17.61 -5.68
C PHE A 106 5.09 16.14 -6.04
N ILE A 107 4.34 15.22 -5.40
CA ILE A 107 4.37 13.79 -5.73
C ILE A 107 3.87 13.57 -7.16
N THR A 108 2.79 14.25 -7.55
CA THR A 108 2.26 14.20 -8.92
C THR A 108 3.29 14.71 -9.93
N PHE A 109 4.00 15.80 -9.62
CA PHE A 109 5.04 16.35 -10.47
C PHE A 109 6.23 15.38 -10.62
N ALA A 110 6.64 14.71 -9.54
CA ALA A 110 7.63 13.64 -9.58
C ALA A 110 7.17 12.48 -10.49
N ALA A 111 5.90 12.07 -10.40
CA ALA A 111 5.35 11.02 -11.26
C ALA A 111 5.30 11.41 -12.74
N ILE A 112 4.77 12.60 -13.08
CA ILE A 112 4.69 13.08 -14.47
C ILE A 112 6.09 13.17 -15.09
N ARG A 113 7.09 13.59 -14.33
CA ARG A 113 8.46 13.77 -14.83
C ARG A 113 9.31 12.50 -14.73
N GLY A 114 8.91 11.54 -13.90
CA GLY A 114 9.57 10.26 -13.69
C GLY A 114 9.09 9.16 -14.63
N MET A 115 7.79 9.16 -14.98
CA MET A 115 7.14 8.12 -15.80
C MET A 115 6.72 8.66 -17.17
N PRO A 116 7.68 8.96 -18.09
CA PRO A 116 7.33 9.37 -19.45
C PRO A 116 6.54 8.28 -20.20
N HIS A 117 6.82 7.01 -19.88
CA HIS A 117 6.14 5.83 -20.42
C HIS A 117 5.19 5.22 -19.39
N TRP A 118 4.32 6.01 -18.74
CA TRP A 118 3.43 5.50 -17.67
C TRP A 118 2.49 4.35 -18.10
N GLN A 119 2.32 4.12 -19.40
CA GLN A 119 1.56 2.99 -19.97
C GLN A 119 2.39 1.74 -20.18
N SER A 120 3.73 1.83 -20.09
CA SER A 120 4.59 0.65 -20.12
C SER A 120 4.33 -0.21 -18.89
N ILE A 121 4.65 -1.48 -19.03
CA ILE A 121 4.47 -2.46 -17.96
C ILE A 121 5.69 -2.41 -17.04
N PRO A 122 5.50 -2.33 -15.73
CA PRO A 122 6.61 -2.18 -14.80
C PRO A 122 7.43 -3.47 -14.66
N SER A 123 8.75 -3.37 -14.78
CA SER A 123 9.73 -4.47 -14.70
C SER A 123 10.02 -4.95 -13.26
N THR A 124 9.05 -4.78 -12.36
CA THR A 124 9.16 -5.19 -10.95
C THR A 124 8.60 -6.58 -10.72
N TRP A 125 9.16 -7.27 -9.73
CA TRP A 125 8.74 -8.62 -9.34
C TRP A 125 7.26 -8.71 -8.92
N ASP A 126 6.79 -7.84 -8.02
CA ASP A 126 5.41 -7.91 -7.47
C ASP A 126 4.32 -7.41 -8.44
N ALA A 127 4.66 -6.57 -9.42
CA ALA A 127 3.63 -5.90 -10.22
C ALA A 127 2.84 -6.87 -11.12
N VAL A 128 3.46 -7.95 -11.59
CA VAL A 128 2.79 -8.96 -12.40
C VAL A 128 1.67 -9.65 -11.60
N TRP A 129 1.89 -9.93 -10.31
CA TRP A 129 0.85 -10.46 -9.42
C TRP A 129 -0.34 -9.53 -9.40
N HIS A 130 -0.09 -8.25 -9.13
CA HIS A 130 -1.15 -7.28 -8.93
C HIS A 130 -1.96 -7.02 -10.21
N ALA A 131 -1.31 -6.95 -11.36
CA ALA A 131 -2.01 -6.77 -12.62
C ALA A 131 -2.81 -8.01 -13.02
N ASN A 132 -2.25 -9.21 -12.84
CA ASN A 132 -2.96 -10.46 -13.10
C ASN A 132 -4.13 -10.67 -12.13
N GLU A 133 -4.00 -10.28 -10.86
CA GLU A 133 -5.09 -10.32 -9.89
C GLU A 133 -6.22 -9.33 -10.25
N ILE A 134 -5.89 -8.12 -10.70
CA ILE A 134 -6.91 -7.19 -11.21
C ILE A 134 -7.62 -7.77 -12.43
N ARG A 135 -6.87 -8.36 -13.38
CA ARG A 135 -7.45 -9.01 -14.56
C ARG A 135 -8.37 -10.18 -14.17
N PHE A 136 -7.93 -11.01 -13.23
CA PHE A 136 -8.70 -12.13 -12.69
C PHE A 136 -10.05 -11.69 -12.13
N ILE A 137 -10.06 -10.61 -11.33
CA ILE A 137 -11.30 -10.06 -10.78
C ILE A 137 -12.21 -9.55 -11.89
N VAL A 138 -11.66 -8.90 -12.92
CA VAL A 138 -12.45 -8.40 -14.06
C VAL A 138 -13.07 -9.56 -14.86
N ASP A 139 -12.32 -10.62 -15.11
CA ASP A 139 -12.81 -11.75 -15.92
C ASP A 139 -13.80 -12.64 -15.17
N THR A 140 -13.59 -12.86 -13.87
CA THR A 140 -14.35 -13.85 -13.08
C THR A 140 -15.35 -13.23 -12.10
N GLY A 141 -15.17 -11.97 -11.74
CA GLY A 141 -15.85 -11.34 -10.60
C GLY A 141 -15.40 -11.87 -9.23
N GLN A 142 -14.44 -12.80 -9.15
CA GLN A 142 -13.98 -13.35 -7.88
C GLN A 142 -12.94 -12.44 -7.23
N ALA A 143 -13.37 -11.63 -6.27
CA ALA A 143 -12.52 -10.69 -5.54
C ALA A 143 -12.18 -11.13 -4.11
N SER A 144 -12.67 -12.27 -3.63
CA SER A 144 -12.43 -12.68 -2.23
C SER A 144 -10.96 -13.02 -1.99
N PRO A 145 -10.35 -12.54 -0.88
CA PRO A 145 -8.95 -12.79 -0.58
C PRO A 145 -8.65 -14.28 -0.30
N THR A 146 -9.67 -15.13 -0.12
CA THR A 146 -9.52 -16.58 0.11
C THR A 146 -9.51 -17.41 -1.17
N HIS A 147 -9.77 -16.78 -2.33
CA HIS A 147 -9.85 -17.46 -3.64
C HIS A 147 -8.64 -17.20 -4.53
N MET A 148 -7.60 -16.53 -4.03
CA MET A 148 -6.43 -16.17 -4.83
C MET A 148 -5.59 -17.39 -5.25
N GLY A 149 -5.89 -18.57 -4.70
CA GLY A 149 -5.37 -19.86 -5.14
C GLY A 149 -5.85 -20.24 -6.54
N GLU A 150 -7.05 -19.81 -6.94
CA GLU A 150 -7.60 -20.08 -8.28
C GLU A 150 -6.76 -19.42 -9.38
N LEU A 151 -6.23 -18.22 -9.11
CA LEU A 151 -5.29 -17.53 -9.98
C LEU A 151 -3.86 -18.09 -9.87
N ARG A 152 -3.40 -18.35 -8.64
CA ARG A 152 -1.99 -18.72 -8.40
C ARG A 152 -1.67 -20.16 -8.79
N ASN A 153 -2.55 -21.07 -8.45
CA ASN A 153 -2.33 -22.51 -8.46
C ASN A 153 -3.17 -23.15 -9.57
N VAL A 154 -2.95 -22.72 -10.81
CA VAL A 154 -3.81 -23.01 -11.96
C VAL A 154 -4.17 -24.50 -12.13
N GLU A 155 -3.23 -25.42 -11.88
CA GLU A 155 -3.49 -26.87 -11.94
C GLU A 155 -4.35 -27.38 -10.78
N THR A 156 -4.03 -27.00 -9.54
CA THR A 156 -4.56 -27.65 -8.33
C THR A 156 -5.68 -26.88 -7.66
N HIS A 157 -5.82 -25.58 -7.99
CA HIS A 157 -6.61 -24.59 -7.27
C HIS A 157 -6.39 -24.61 -5.75
N ALA A 158 -5.20 -25.03 -5.31
CA ALA A 158 -4.87 -25.10 -3.90
C ALA A 158 -5.09 -23.73 -3.25
N ALA A 159 -5.68 -23.71 -2.05
CA ALA A 159 -6.05 -22.46 -1.39
C ALA A 159 -4.83 -21.55 -1.17
N LEU A 160 -4.93 -20.31 -1.62
CA LEU A 160 -3.97 -19.24 -1.33
C LEU A 160 -4.74 -18.05 -0.78
N TYR A 161 -4.24 -17.48 0.31
CA TYR A 161 -4.76 -16.25 0.86
C TYR A 161 -3.90 -15.09 0.38
N TYR A 162 -4.55 -14.06 -0.15
CA TYR A 162 -3.89 -12.79 -0.44
C TYR A 162 -4.87 -11.63 -0.25
N PRO A 163 -4.50 -10.54 0.46
CA PRO A 163 -5.39 -9.39 0.64
C PRO A 163 -5.68 -8.69 -0.70
N SER A 164 -6.95 -8.70 -1.12
CA SER A 164 -7.37 -8.32 -2.48
C SER A 164 -8.15 -6.99 -2.55
N ALA A 165 -8.33 -6.27 -1.43
CA ALA A 165 -9.18 -5.07 -1.42
C ALA A 165 -8.63 -3.93 -2.30
N PHE A 166 -7.31 -3.86 -2.46
CA PHE A 166 -6.67 -2.93 -3.42
C PHE A 166 -7.07 -3.26 -4.86
N HIS A 167 -6.96 -4.53 -5.24
CA HIS A 167 -7.21 -5.07 -6.57
C HIS A 167 -8.69 -4.99 -6.92
N ALA A 168 -9.56 -5.30 -5.96
CA ALA A 168 -11.01 -5.20 -6.11
C ALA A 168 -11.45 -3.76 -6.42
N LEU A 169 -10.84 -2.73 -5.82
CA LEU A 169 -11.14 -1.34 -6.16
C LEU A 169 -10.60 -0.97 -7.57
N ALA A 170 -9.42 -1.47 -7.92
CA ALA A 170 -8.82 -1.23 -9.23
C ALA A 170 -9.60 -1.91 -10.37
N ALA A 171 -10.18 -3.10 -10.14
CA ALA A 171 -11.06 -3.78 -11.10
C ALA A 171 -12.32 -2.96 -11.42
N ILE A 172 -12.90 -2.26 -10.44
CA ILE A 172 -14.01 -1.32 -10.69
C ILE A 172 -13.58 -0.16 -11.60
N GLN A 173 -12.32 0.27 -11.51
CA GLN A 173 -11.81 1.26 -12.47
C GLN A 173 -11.76 0.68 -13.89
N CYS A 174 -11.28 -0.57 -14.07
CA CYS A 174 -11.26 -1.22 -15.37
C CYS A 174 -12.65 -1.22 -16.02
N GLU A 175 -13.69 -1.63 -15.27
CA GLU A 175 -15.07 -1.63 -15.77
C GLU A 175 -15.60 -0.23 -16.10
N LEU A 176 -15.28 0.77 -15.26
CA LEU A 176 -15.77 2.15 -15.46
C LEU A 176 -15.12 2.87 -16.63
N THR A 177 -13.85 2.57 -16.94
CA THR A 177 -13.08 3.36 -17.91
C THR A 177 -12.62 2.57 -19.13
N GLY A 178 -12.78 1.24 -19.14
CA GLY A 178 -12.19 0.36 -20.15
C GLY A 178 -10.66 0.33 -20.09
N ALA A 179 -10.06 0.72 -18.95
CA ALA A 179 -8.61 0.68 -18.79
C ALA A 179 -8.12 -0.76 -18.65
N SER A 180 -6.93 -1.08 -19.17
CA SER A 180 -6.28 -2.36 -18.93
C SER A 180 -5.99 -2.56 -17.44
N ALA A 181 -5.85 -3.81 -17.01
CA ALA A 181 -5.48 -4.15 -15.63
C ALA A 181 -4.12 -3.53 -15.24
N THR A 182 -3.17 -3.48 -16.18
CA THR A 182 -1.86 -2.84 -16.00
C THR A 182 -1.98 -1.33 -15.75
N ALA A 183 -2.80 -0.62 -16.53
CA ALA A 183 -3.04 0.80 -16.36
C ALA A 183 -3.82 1.08 -15.05
N ALA A 184 -4.81 0.25 -14.71
CA ALA A 184 -5.55 0.38 -13.45
C ALA A 184 -4.64 0.18 -12.23
N TYR A 185 -3.74 -0.80 -12.26
CA TYR A 185 -2.70 -1.00 -11.25
C TYR A 185 -1.87 0.28 -11.04
N THR A 186 -1.28 0.82 -12.11
CA THR A 186 -0.43 2.02 -12.04
C THR A 186 -1.19 3.24 -11.55
N LEU A 187 -2.40 3.47 -12.07
CA LEU A 187 -3.19 4.65 -11.72
C LEU A 187 -3.73 4.63 -10.29
N ASN A 188 -4.11 3.46 -9.75
CA ASN A 188 -4.50 3.33 -8.34
C ASN A 188 -3.31 3.51 -7.40
N SER A 189 -2.16 2.93 -7.76
CA SER A 189 -0.90 3.07 -7.02
C SER A 189 -0.47 4.54 -6.92
N LEU A 190 -0.55 5.28 -8.03
CA LEU A 190 -0.27 6.71 -8.06
C LEU A 190 -1.31 7.51 -7.25
N ALA A 191 -2.61 7.20 -7.39
CA ALA A 191 -3.67 7.89 -6.66
C ALA A 191 -3.48 7.77 -5.14
N ALA A 192 -3.16 6.57 -4.66
CA ALA A 192 -2.84 6.33 -3.26
C ALA A 192 -1.58 7.09 -2.80
N SER A 193 -0.50 7.03 -3.58
CA SER A 193 0.77 7.72 -3.30
C SER A 193 0.60 9.24 -3.18
N VAL A 194 -0.12 9.84 -4.14
CA VAL A 194 -0.34 11.29 -4.21
C VAL A 194 -1.22 11.79 -3.06
N TRP A 195 -2.24 11.01 -2.67
CA TRP A 195 -3.25 11.48 -1.74
C TRP A 195 -2.97 11.12 -0.28
N LEU A 196 -2.63 9.85 0.00
CA LEU A 196 -2.71 9.32 1.36
C LEU A 196 -1.61 9.84 2.29
N PHE A 197 -0.38 10.03 1.79
CA PHE A 197 0.75 10.45 2.62
C PHE A 197 0.67 11.93 3.04
N PRO A 198 0.39 12.89 2.14
CA PRO A 198 0.14 14.28 2.54
C PRO A 198 -1.03 14.41 3.52
N VAL A 199 -2.15 13.70 3.27
CA VAL A 199 -3.32 13.69 4.17
C VAL A 199 -2.96 13.12 5.55
N SER A 200 -2.27 11.98 5.59
CA SER A 200 -1.85 11.34 6.84
C SER A 200 -0.92 12.23 7.66
N ALA A 201 0.10 12.82 7.04
CA ALA A 201 1.04 13.70 7.73
C ALA A 201 0.31 14.93 8.33
N ALA A 202 -0.57 15.56 7.55
CA ALA A 202 -1.38 16.68 8.01
C ALA A 202 -2.35 16.29 9.15
N ALA A 203 -3.04 15.15 9.00
CA ALA A 203 -3.99 14.66 10.00
C ALA A 203 -3.30 14.28 11.31
N LEU A 204 -2.14 13.65 11.27
CA LEU A 204 -1.37 13.29 12.47
C LEU A 204 -0.81 14.53 13.18
N ALA A 205 -0.24 15.49 12.43
CA ALA A 205 0.21 16.76 13.00
C ALA A 205 -0.95 17.52 13.66
N TRP A 206 -2.13 17.54 13.02
CA TRP A 206 -3.34 18.13 13.58
C TRP A 206 -3.77 17.43 14.87
N HIS A 207 -3.78 16.09 14.89
CA HIS A 207 -4.14 15.29 16.06
C HIS A 207 -3.21 15.56 17.25
N LEU A 208 -1.89 15.53 17.02
CA LEU A 208 -0.87 15.73 18.04
C LEU A 208 -0.98 17.10 18.72
N LEU A 209 -1.09 18.18 17.94
CA LEU A 209 -1.13 19.53 18.52
C LEU A 209 -2.47 19.86 19.17
N ARG A 210 -3.58 19.36 18.60
CA ARG A 210 -4.91 19.61 19.14
C ARG A 210 -5.11 18.98 20.52
N SER A 211 -4.51 17.82 20.79
CA SER A 211 -4.59 17.18 22.12
C SER A 211 -3.96 18.03 23.24
N ARG A 212 -3.15 19.03 22.87
CA ARG A 212 -2.46 19.95 23.80
C ARG A 212 -3.01 21.37 23.81
N GLY A 213 -4.20 21.60 23.25
CA GLY A 213 -4.88 22.89 23.32
C GLY A 213 -4.20 24.01 22.53
N VAL A 214 -3.38 23.66 21.54
CA VAL A 214 -2.81 24.63 20.59
C VAL A 214 -3.95 25.24 19.76
N ASP A 215 -3.85 26.54 19.44
CA ASP A 215 -4.86 27.23 18.66
C ASP A 215 -4.99 26.67 17.23
N GLN A 216 -6.20 26.74 16.65
CA GLN A 216 -6.49 26.12 15.36
C GLN A 216 -5.60 26.65 14.22
N TRP A 217 -5.16 27.91 14.27
CA TRP A 217 -4.34 28.49 13.20
C TRP A 217 -2.91 27.99 13.24
N ARG A 218 -2.31 27.89 14.43
CA ARG A 218 -0.98 27.28 14.57
C ARG A 218 -1.00 25.79 14.27
N THR A 219 -2.04 25.08 14.71
CA THR A 219 -2.23 23.68 14.35
C THR A 219 -2.41 23.51 12.84
N ALA A 220 -3.19 24.37 12.18
CA ALA A 220 -3.34 24.36 10.73
C ALA A 220 -2.03 24.60 9.99
N GLY A 221 -1.24 25.58 10.45
CA GLY A 221 0.06 25.88 9.85
C GLY A 221 1.04 24.71 9.95
N SER A 222 1.14 24.07 11.12
CA SER A 222 1.95 22.85 11.29
C SER A 222 1.45 21.67 10.48
N ALA A 223 0.12 21.46 10.39
CA ALA A 223 -0.46 20.40 9.59
C ALA A 223 -0.29 20.64 8.09
N ALA A 224 -0.40 21.89 7.63
CA ALA A 224 -0.11 22.26 6.25
C ALA A 224 1.37 22.04 5.89
N ALA A 225 2.29 22.45 6.77
CA ALA A 225 3.72 22.19 6.62
C ALA A 225 4.02 20.68 6.59
N ALA A 226 3.36 19.88 7.43
CA ALA A 226 3.50 18.42 7.44
C ALA A 226 3.01 17.79 6.14
N GLY A 227 1.82 18.19 5.65
CA GLY A 227 1.27 17.71 4.38
C GLY A 227 2.16 18.05 3.19
N ALA A 228 2.71 19.27 3.15
CA ALA A 228 3.59 19.70 2.08
C ALA A 228 4.97 19.02 2.12
N LEU A 229 5.57 18.89 3.31
CA LEU A 229 6.87 18.23 3.49
C LEU A 229 6.81 16.71 3.35
N ALA A 230 5.63 16.08 3.50
CA ALA A 230 5.48 14.63 3.33
C ALA A 230 6.01 14.16 1.96
N ALA A 231 5.78 14.95 0.91
CA ALA A 231 6.28 14.68 -0.44
C ALA A 231 7.82 14.66 -0.55
N SER A 232 8.52 15.24 0.41
CA SER A 232 9.99 15.31 0.40
C SER A 232 10.64 14.08 1.03
N PHE A 233 9.92 13.26 1.80
CA PHE A 233 10.47 12.04 2.38
C PHE A 233 10.56 10.94 1.32
N THR A 234 11.72 10.28 1.21
CA THR A 234 11.95 9.32 0.12
C THR A 234 11.36 7.93 0.40
N SER A 235 11.36 7.50 1.67
CA SER A 235 10.92 6.16 2.05
C SER A 235 9.46 5.87 1.66
N VAL A 236 8.55 6.83 1.84
CA VAL A 236 7.17 6.74 1.34
C VAL A 236 6.77 8.06 0.67
N PRO A 237 6.12 8.04 -0.51
CA PRO A 237 5.70 6.85 -1.25
C PRO A 237 6.79 6.20 -2.12
N TYR A 238 7.92 6.87 -2.38
CA TYR A 238 8.77 6.56 -3.53
C TYR A 238 9.45 5.18 -3.48
N VAL A 239 10.02 4.77 -2.34
CA VAL A 239 10.68 3.45 -2.24
C VAL A 239 9.67 2.31 -2.29
N GLU A 240 8.51 2.45 -1.63
CA GLU A 240 7.45 1.43 -1.72
C GLU A 240 6.88 1.33 -3.14
N PHE A 241 6.88 2.45 -3.88
CA PHE A 241 6.47 2.48 -5.28
C PHE A 241 7.49 1.76 -6.18
N ASP A 242 8.78 2.05 -6.01
CA ASP A 242 9.89 1.41 -6.74
C ASP A 242 9.90 -0.11 -6.57
N THR A 243 9.60 -0.60 -5.37
CA THR A 243 9.56 -2.04 -5.08
C THR A 243 8.24 -2.72 -5.45
N ALA A 244 7.28 -2.02 -6.08
CA ALA A 244 5.95 -2.51 -6.40
C ALA A 244 5.11 -3.00 -5.20
N SER A 245 5.43 -2.59 -3.97
CA SER A 245 4.74 -3.02 -2.75
C SER A 245 3.43 -2.24 -2.51
N MET A 246 2.55 -2.20 -3.53
CA MET A 246 1.45 -1.23 -3.62
C MET A 246 0.36 -1.42 -2.57
N PRO A 247 -0.14 -2.63 -2.28
CA PRO A 247 -1.11 -2.81 -1.18
C PRO A 247 -0.52 -2.38 0.17
N ASN A 248 0.77 -2.66 0.43
CA ASN A 248 1.45 -2.20 1.64
C ASN A 248 1.54 -0.67 1.71
N LEU A 249 1.94 -0.02 0.60
CA LEU A 249 1.97 1.45 0.45
C LEU A 249 0.60 2.06 0.77
N VAL A 250 -0.46 1.53 0.18
CA VAL A 250 -1.83 2.01 0.41
C VAL A 250 -2.19 1.84 1.89
N ALA A 251 -1.97 0.67 2.48
CA ALA A 251 -2.32 0.41 3.87
C ALA A 251 -1.55 1.32 4.87
N TYR A 252 -0.30 1.66 4.59
CA TYR A 252 0.46 2.67 5.37
C TYR A 252 -0.20 4.03 5.30
N GLY A 253 -0.61 4.46 4.10
CA GLY A 253 -1.36 5.69 3.88
C GLY A 253 -2.72 5.74 4.57
N LEU A 254 -3.35 4.59 4.87
CA LEU A 254 -4.63 4.51 5.57
C LEU A 254 -4.49 4.44 7.10
N ALA A 255 -3.32 4.07 7.61
CA ALA A 255 -3.13 3.72 9.02
C ALA A 255 -3.41 4.90 9.96
N VAL A 256 -2.91 6.09 9.61
CA VAL A 256 -3.08 7.31 10.43
C VAL A 256 -4.54 7.78 10.47
N PRO A 257 -5.25 7.98 9.35
CA PRO A 257 -6.67 8.34 9.37
C PRO A 257 -7.50 7.34 10.19
N THR A 258 -7.22 6.04 10.03
CA THR A 258 -7.91 4.97 10.77
C THR A 258 -7.63 5.04 12.27
N MET A 259 -6.37 5.21 12.67
CA MET A 259 -5.99 5.41 14.08
C MET A 259 -6.72 6.62 14.70
N ILE A 260 -6.75 7.75 13.99
CA ILE A 260 -7.45 8.95 14.47
C ILE A 260 -8.95 8.69 14.63
N LEU A 261 -9.56 7.95 13.70
CA LEU A 261 -10.97 7.57 13.80
C LEU A 261 -11.25 6.71 15.02
N VAL A 262 -10.45 5.65 15.25
CA VAL A 262 -10.51 4.75 16.42
C VAL A 262 -10.39 5.54 17.72
N VAL A 263 -9.34 6.36 17.86
CA VAL A 263 -9.12 7.19 19.05
C VAL A 263 -10.30 8.15 19.27
N SER A 264 -10.82 8.74 18.19
CA SER A 264 -11.95 9.67 18.30
C SER A 264 -13.26 8.99 18.68
N ALA A 265 -13.44 7.71 18.34
CA ALA A 265 -14.65 6.95 18.68
C ALA A 265 -14.81 6.73 20.19
N LEU A 266 -13.70 6.75 20.94
CA LEU A 266 -13.72 6.75 22.40
C LEU A 266 -14.49 7.96 22.95
N ARG A 267 -14.35 9.14 22.33
CA ARG A 267 -15.16 10.31 22.66
C ARG A 267 -16.53 10.27 22.00
N HIS A 268 -16.61 9.84 20.74
CA HIS A 268 -17.82 9.84 19.94
C HIS A 268 -18.24 8.42 19.58
N ARG A 269 -18.96 7.72 20.47
CA ARG A 269 -19.34 6.30 20.28
C ARG A 269 -20.09 6.01 18.98
N ARG A 270 -20.76 7.02 18.40
CA ARG A 270 -21.39 6.93 17.07
C ARG A 270 -20.41 6.67 15.92
N ARG A 271 -19.11 6.81 16.16
CA ARG A 271 -18.04 6.51 15.21
C ARG A 271 -17.52 5.08 15.31
N ILE A 272 -17.95 4.29 16.30
CA ILE A 272 -17.51 2.89 16.48
C ILE A 272 -17.73 2.07 15.20
N PRO A 273 -18.92 2.09 14.55
CA PRO A 273 -19.13 1.32 13.32
C PRO A 273 -18.17 1.74 12.18
N LEU A 274 -17.88 3.04 12.07
CA LEU A 274 -16.96 3.56 11.07
C LEU A 274 -15.52 3.15 11.39
N ALA A 275 -15.13 3.11 12.66
CA ALA A 275 -13.82 2.65 13.09
C ALA A 275 -13.62 1.17 12.80
N VAL A 276 -14.65 0.34 13.04
CA VAL A 276 -14.66 -1.08 12.64
C VAL A 276 -14.49 -1.22 11.12
N LEU A 277 -15.28 -0.47 10.35
CA LEU A 277 -15.22 -0.49 8.88
C LEU A 277 -13.83 -0.07 8.38
N ALA A 278 -13.27 1.00 8.92
CA ALA A 278 -11.94 1.48 8.55
C ALA A 278 -10.84 0.49 8.94
N LEU A 279 -10.88 -0.10 10.13
CA LEU A 279 -9.94 -1.14 10.55
C LEU A 279 -10.01 -2.36 9.62
N LEU A 280 -11.22 -2.83 9.30
CA LEU A 280 -11.44 -3.91 8.33
C LEU A 280 -10.79 -3.57 6.98
N GLY A 281 -10.97 -2.34 6.51
CA GLY A 281 -10.38 -1.84 5.27
C GLY A 281 -8.86 -1.88 5.28
N VAL A 282 -8.20 -1.32 6.30
CA VAL A 282 -6.73 -1.30 6.34
C VAL A 282 -6.14 -2.71 6.36
N PHE A 283 -6.68 -3.61 7.18
CA PHE A 283 -6.20 -5.00 7.25
C PHE A 283 -6.42 -5.77 5.93
N SER A 284 -7.55 -5.53 5.26
CA SER A 284 -7.90 -6.22 4.01
C SER A 284 -7.18 -5.64 2.78
N VAL A 285 -6.63 -4.43 2.88
CA VAL A 285 -5.69 -3.90 1.88
C VAL A 285 -4.31 -4.51 2.10
N HIS A 286 -3.78 -4.48 3.32
CA HIS A 286 -2.56 -5.19 3.68
C HIS A 286 -2.41 -5.30 5.21
N ILE A 287 -2.08 -6.50 5.69
CA ILE A 287 -2.02 -6.82 7.13
C ILE A 287 -1.06 -5.90 7.89
N THR A 288 0.12 -5.62 7.32
CA THR A 288 1.13 -4.75 7.95
C THR A 288 0.60 -3.34 8.23
N GLY A 289 -0.24 -2.75 7.37
CA GLY A 289 -0.83 -1.44 7.67
C GLY A 289 -1.84 -1.49 8.82
N GLY A 290 -2.55 -2.61 8.97
CA GLY A 290 -3.40 -2.87 10.13
C GLY A 290 -2.58 -2.97 11.41
N VAL A 291 -1.44 -3.67 11.38
CA VAL A 291 -0.47 -3.74 12.49
C VAL A 291 0.06 -2.34 12.84
N VAL A 292 0.41 -1.51 11.86
CA VAL A 292 0.83 -0.11 12.08
C VAL A 292 -0.27 0.69 12.77
N THR A 293 -1.52 0.54 12.35
CA THR A 293 -2.67 1.20 12.98
C THR A 293 -2.80 0.80 14.44
N VAL A 294 -2.74 -0.50 14.74
CA VAL A 294 -2.79 -1.04 16.10
C VAL A 294 -1.61 -0.55 16.93
N LEU A 295 -0.39 -0.52 16.36
CA LEU A 295 0.81 -0.02 17.01
C LEU A 295 0.65 1.45 17.42
N PHE A 296 0.11 2.30 16.54
CA PHE A 296 -0.11 3.71 16.86
C PHE A 296 -1.22 3.90 17.90
N VAL A 297 -2.32 3.13 17.82
CA VAL A 297 -3.39 3.14 18.83
C VAL A 297 -2.86 2.67 20.19
N ALA A 298 -2.08 1.58 20.22
CA ALA A 298 -1.48 1.03 21.44
C ALA A 298 -0.47 2.00 22.05
N GLY A 299 0.43 2.57 21.24
CA GLY A 299 1.36 3.61 21.68
C GLY A 299 0.62 4.80 22.28
N TRP A 300 -0.37 5.35 21.56
CA TRP A 300 -1.20 6.43 22.09
C TRP A 300 -1.92 6.04 23.39
N TRP A 301 -2.51 4.85 23.46
CA TRP A 301 -3.26 4.42 24.64
C TRP A 301 -2.35 4.24 25.86
N LEU A 302 -1.22 3.54 25.72
CA LEU A 302 -0.30 3.26 26.82
C LEU A 302 0.36 4.53 27.38
N PHE A 303 0.65 5.52 26.54
CA PHE A 303 1.39 6.72 26.93
C PHE A 303 0.52 7.98 27.09
N GLU A 304 -0.74 7.95 26.66
CA GLU A 304 -1.66 9.09 26.78
C GLU A 304 -3.06 8.65 27.24
N GLY A 305 -3.73 7.76 26.52
CA GLY A 305 -5.13 7.37 26.80
C GLY A 305 -5.36 6.74 28.18
N LEU A 306 -4.44 5.92 28.67
CA LEU A 306 -4.52 5.23 29.96
C LEU A 306 -4.38 6.22 31.13
N TRP A 307 -3.56 7.25 30.96
CA TRP A 307 -3.25 8.25 31.98
C TRP A 307 -4.23 9.43 31.95
N ARG A 308 -4.83 9.69 30.78
CA ARG A 308 -5.80 10.77 30.55
C ARG A 308 -7.02 10.22 29.80
N PRO A 309 -7.81 9.34 30.45
CA PRO A 309 -8.95 8.71 29.80
C PRO A 309 -10.02 9.73 29.44
N VAL A 310 -10.74 9.47 28.36
CA VAL A 310 -11.83 10.30 27.85
C VAL A 310 -13.07 10.16 28.74
N ARG A 311 -13.41 8.94 29.14
CA ARG A 311 -14.53 8.67 30.07
C ARG A 311 -14.11 7.90 31.32
N GLY A 312 -13.07 7.09 31.21
CA GLY A 312 -12.53 6.27 32.28
C GLY A 312 -11.73 5.11 31.69
N ARG A 313 -10.73 4.60 32.41
CA ARG A 313 -9.79 3.58 31.88
C ARG A 313 -10.52 2.34 31.35
N LEU A 314 -11.41 1.78 32.15
CA LEU A 314 -12.20 0.60 31.76
C LEU A 314 -13.15 0.92 30.60
N ALA A 315 -13.86 2.04 30.65
CA ALA A 315 -14.82 2.41 29.60
C ALA A 315 -14.14 2.66 28.25
N ASP A 316 -12.95 3.25 28.25
CA ASP A 316 -12.16 3.49 27.05
C ASP A 316 -11.55 2.19 26.52
N PHE A 317 -11.02 1.34 27.41
CA PHE A 317 -10.55 0.00 27.05
C PHE A 317 -11.67 -0.85 26.42
N LEU A 318 -12.85 -0.90 27.04
CA LEU A 318 -14.02 -1.58 26.47
C LEU A 318 -14.48 -0.94 25.16
N GLY A 319 -14.28 0.37 24.97
CA GLY A 319 -14.49 1.05 23.70
C GLY A 319 -13.54 0.56 22.61
N LEU A 320 -12.25 0.41 22.93
CA LEU A 320 -11.26 -0.18 22.02
C LEU A 320 -11.61 -1.63 21.68
N VAL A 321 -11.98 -2.45 22.68
CA VAL A 321 -12.43 -3.83 22.48
C VAL A 321 -13.69 -3.89 21.60
N ALA A 322 -14.65 -2.98 21.80
CA ALA A 322 -15.87 -2.92 20.99
C ALA A 322 -15.60 -2.57 19.51
N MET A 323 -14.43 -2.04 19.17
CA MET A 323 -13.97 -1.85 17.79
C MET A 323 -13.10 -3.01 17.32
N GLY A 324 -12.16 -3.46 18.15
CA GLY A 324 -11.21 -4.52 17.83
C GLY A 324 -11.86 -5.89 17.68
N ALA A 325 -12.75 -6.28 18.59
CA ALA A 325 -13.35 -7.61 18.59
C ALA A 325 -14.24 -7.86 17.35
N PRO A 326 -15.17 -6.96 16.94
CA PRO A 326 -15.91 -7.16 15.69
C PRO A 326 -15.00 -7.17 14.46
N THR A 327 -13.98 -6.31 14.42
CA THR A 327 -13.00 -6.31 13.32
C THR A 327 -12.28 -7.65 13.24
N LEU A 328 -11.77 -8.15 14.37
CA LEU A 328 -11.09 -9.44 14.44
C LEU A 328 -12.01 -10.58 14.00
N LEU A 329 -13.26 -10.60 14.45
CA LEU A 329 -14.27 -11.59 14.05
C LEU A 329 -14.52 -11.57 12.54
N LEU A 330 -14.64 -10.39 11.92
CA LEU A 330 -14.83 -10.25 10.47
C LEU A 330 -13.58 -10.66 9.68
N LEU A 331 -12.39 -10.49 10.26
CA LEU A 331 -11.12 -10.88 9.66
C LEU A 331 -10.72 -12.33 9.96
N LEU A 332 -11.46 -13.08 10.79
CA LEU A 332 -11.10 -14.45 11.15
C LEU A 332 -10.80 -15.35 9.93
N PRO A 333 -11.63 -15.36 8.87
CA PRO A 333 -11.34 -16.16 7.68
C PRO A 333 -10.00 -15.78 7.02
N GLN A 334 -9.70 -14.49 6.98
CA GLN A 334 -8.45 -13.96 6.45
C GLN A 334 -7.25 -14.41 7.30
N PHE A 335 -7.34 -14.28 8.62
CA PHE A 335 -6.26 -14.70 9.53
C PHE A 335 -6.03 -16.21 9.52
N VAL A 336 -7.09 -17.02 9.40
CA VAL A 336 -6.94 -18.47 9.25
C VAL A 336 -6.21 -18.81 7.94
N GLY A 337 -6.54 -18.14 6.84
CA GLY A 337 -5.83 -18.29 5.56
C GLY A 337 -4.34 -17.94 5.66
N VAL A 338 -4.00 -16.85 6.36
CA VAL A 338 -2.60 -16.46 6.61
C VAL A 338 -1.85 -17.50 7.44
N LEU A 339 -2.47 -18.00 8.53
CA LEU A 339 -1.84 -18.96 9.44
C LEU A 339 -1.51 -20.29 8.73
N GLN A 340 -2.34 -20.71 7.78
CA GLN A 340 -2.10 -21.89 6.95
C GLN A 340 -0.89 -21.74 6.00
N GLN A 341 -0.39 -20.51 5.81
CA GLN A 341 0.73 -20.17 4.91
C GLN A 341 1.94 -19.59 5.67
N ALA A 342 1.91 -19.59 7.01
CA ALA A 342 2.91 -18.92 7.85
C ALA A 342 4.34 -19.47 7.67
N GLU A 343 4.50 -20.77 7.37
CA GLU A 343 5.81 -21.40 7.15
C GLU A 343 6.50 -20.93 5.86
N ILE A 344 5.73 -20.54 4.83
CA ILE A 344 6.25 -20.01 3.55
C ILE A 344 6.71 -18.55 3.71
N ILE A 345 6.06 -17.79 4.62
CA ILE A 345 6.34 -16.37 4.87
C ILE A 345 7.60 -16.18 5.72
N ALA A 346 7.89 -17.09 6.65
CA ALA A 346 9.01 -17.02 7.58
C ALA A 346 10.41 -17.17 6.93
N GLY A 347 10.49 -17.56 5.65
CA GLY A 347 11.75 -17.77 4.93
C GLY A 347 12.45 -16.51 4.38
N HIS A 348 11.91 -15.31 4.63
CA HIS A 348 12.47 -14.05 4.11
C HIS A 348 13.27 -13.30 5.18
N GLU A 349 14.53 -13.68 5.39
CA GLU A 349 15.47 -12.88 6.20
C GLU A 349 16.23 -11.89 5.31
N PHE A 350 16.08 -10.59 5.59
CA PHE A 350 16.81 -9.50 4.90
C PHE A 350 18.04 -9.05 5.69
N ASP A 351 18.86 -10.01 6.15
CA ASP A 351 20.13 -9.70 6.83
C ASP A 351 21.01 -8.83 5.91
N THR A 352 21.41 -7.67 6.41
CA THR A 352 22.29 -6.77 5.67
C THR A 352 23.76 -7.17 5.78
N HIS A 353 24.07 -8.12 6.67
CA HIS A 353 25.41 -8.52 7.11
C HIS A 353 26.27 -7.36 7.66
N GLN A 354 25.65 -6.21 7.90
CA GLN A 354 26.30 -5.05 8.49
C GLN A 354 26.25 -5.11 10.01
N GLY A 355 27.26 -4.54 10.68
CA GLY A 355 27.30 -4.51 12.14
C GLY A 355 26.14 -3.68 12.74
N LYS A 356 25.66 -4.07 13.94
CA LYS A 356 24.55 -3.42 14.66
C LYS A 356 24.69 -1.90 14.84
N LYS A 357 25.92 -1.39 14.97
CA LYS A 357 26.19 0.05 15.07
C LYS A 357 25.81 0.78 13.78
N ARG A 358 26.12 0.18 12.63
CA ARG A 358 25.79 0.72 11.32
C ARG A 358 24.28 0.62 11.08
N ALA A 359 23.66 -0.51 11.41
CA ALA A 359 22.22 -0.67 11.38
C ALA A 359 21.48 0.40 12.22
N LEU A 360 21.99 0.74 13.42
CA LEU A 360 21.42 1.80 14.25
C LEU A 360 21.56 3.18 13.59
N PHE A 361 22.73 3.47 13.02
CA PHE A 361 22.93 4.72 12.27
C PHE A 361 21.95 4.83 11.11
N ASP A 362 21.86 3.80 10.28
CA ASP A 362 20.96 3.74 9.13
C ASP A 362 19.48 3.82 9.54
N ALA A 363 19.11 3.20 10.67
CA ALA A 363 17.77 3.31 11.25
C ALA A 363 17.44 4.75 11.69
N VAL A 364 18.35 5.44 12.37
CA VAL A 364 18.11 6.82 12.85
C VAL A 364 18.07 7.81 11.70
N VAL A 365 18.95 7.66 10.71
CA VAL A 365 19.03 8.57 9.55
C VAL A 365 18.13 8.16 8.38
N GLN A 366 17.35 7.09 8.53
CA GLN A 366 16.43 6.54 7.53
C GLN A 366 17.11 6.23 6.18
N HIS A 367 18.24 5.54 6.25
CA HIS A 367 19.10 5.24 5.10
C HIS A 367 19.23 3.73 4.90
N THR A 368 18.12 3.10 4.54
CA THR A 368 18.02 1.66 4.26
C THR A 368 18.55 1.32 2.86
N ARG A 369 18.70 0.02 2.54
CA ARG A 369 19.40 -0.46 1.32
C ARG A 369 18.97 0.19 0.00
N HIS A 370 17.68 0.51 -0.16
CA HIS A 370 17.13 1.14 -1.37
C HIS A 370 17.46 2.63 -1.48
N LEU A 371 18.13 3.19 -0.48
CA LEU A 371 18.55 4.58 -0.42
C LEU A 371 20.08 4.74 -0.45
N ASN A 372 20.84 3.64 -0.55
CA ASN A 372 22.31 3.66 -0.52
C ASN A 372 22.92 4.52 -1.64
N ASP A 373 22.26 4.61 -2.79
CA ASP A 373 22.70 5.43 -3.94
C ASP A 373 22.43 6.94 -3.75
N TYR A 374 21.81 7.32 -2.64
CA TYR A 374 21.39 8.70 -2.38
C TYR A 374 21.96 9.27 -1.09
N PRO A 375 22.37 10.54 -1.06
CA PRO A 375 22.74 11.19 0.19
C PRO A 375 21.61 11.15 1.23
N ILE A 376 21.99 11.02 2.51
CA ILE A 376 21.08 11.10 3.65
C ILE A 376 20.27 12.41 3.59
N GLN A 377 18.98 12.35 3.93
CA GLN A 377 18.09 13.52 3.94
C GLN A 377 18.30 14.40 5.18
N ASN A 378 19.54 14.85 5.41
CA ASN A 378 19.98 15.53 6.65
C ASN A 378 19.06 16.68 7.09
N ALA A 379 18.57 17.50 6.14
CA ALA A 379 17.67 18.61 6.46
C ALA A 379 16.32 18.14 7.01
N LEU A 380 15.72 17.09 6.43
CA LEU A 380 14.47 16.51 6.92
C LEU A 380 14.68 15.77 8.25
N ILE A 381 15.79 15.06 8.41
CA ILE A 381 16.16 14.39 9.67
C ILE A 381 16.34 15.43 10.77
N LEU A 382 17.02 16.55 10.51
CA LEU A 382 17.19 17.64 11.47
C LEU A 382 15.84 18.27 11.86
N LEU A 383 14.98 18.60 10.88
CA LEU A 383 13.65 19.12 11.15
C LEU A 383 12.82 18.13 11.98
N SER A 384 12.88 16.84 11.66
CA SER A 384 12.18 15.80 12.39
C SER A 384 12.72 15.65 13.82
N ALA A 385 14.04 15.76 14.02
CA ALA A 385 14.66 15.75 15.34
C ALA A 385 14.24 16.94 16.20
N ILE A 386 14.17 18.15 15.62
CA ILE A 386 13.62 19.33 16.32
C ILE A 386 12.15 19.10 16.69
N GLY A 387 11.37 18.53 15.77
CA GLY A 387 9.97 18.18 16.00
C GLY A 387 9.80 17.16 17.12
N PHE A 388 10.62 16.12 17.13
CA PHE A 388 10.71 15.13 18.19
C PHE A 388 10.96 15.78 19.55
N VAL A 389 11.95 16.67 19.65
CA VAL A 389 12.23 17.44 20.88
C VAL A 389 11.02 18.30 21.29
N ILE A 390 10.36 18.98 20.35
CA ILE A 390 9.14 19.74 20.64
C ILE A 390 8.04 18.83 21.23
N LEU A 391 7.85 17.64 20.69
CA LEU A 391 6.88 16.68 21.20
C LEU A 391 7.23 16.24 22.63
N LEU A 392 8.50 15.93 22.91
CA LEU A 392 8.97 15.58 24.25
C LEU A 392 8.75 16.71 25.26
N VAL A 393 9.13 17.95 24.92
CA VAL A 393 8.94 19.13 25.78
C VAL A 393 7.45 19.37 26.05
N ARG A 394 6.59 19.14 25.06
CA ARG A 394 5.12 19.20 25.19
C ARG A 394 4.53 17.98 25.90
N ARG A 395 5.36 17.03 26.36
CA ARG A 395 5.00 15.79 27.06
C ARG A 395 4.09 14.88 26.22
N MET A 396 4.33 14.83 24.92
CA MET A 396 3.71 13.92 23.96
C MET A 396 4.65 12.74 23.71
N TRP A 397 4.64 11.76 24.61
CA TRP A 397 5.65 10.69 24.67
C TRP A 397 5.39 9.54 23.70
N TRP A 398 4.13 9.31 23.32
CA TRP A 398 3.75 8.13 22.53
C TRP A 398 4.47 8.04 21.17
N PRO A 399 4.66 9.12 20.38
CA PRO A 399 5.37 9.02 19.11
C PRO A 399 6.83 8.64 19.32
N ALA A 400 7.44 9.11 20.41
CA ALA A 400 8.81 8.79 20.74
C ALA A 400 8.98 7.32 21.17
N ALA A 401 8.05 6.78 21.95
CA ALA A 401 8.05 5.37 22.32
C ALA A 401 7.89 4.45 21.10
N VAL A 402 6.96 4.78 20.20
CA VAL A 402 6.78 4.03 18.94
C VAL A 402 8.00 4.14 18.05
N TRP A 403 8.58 5.34 17.92
CA TRP A 403 9.80 5.55 17.15
C TRP A 403 10.98 4.72 17.69
N LEU A 404 11.19 4.69 19.00
CA LEU A 404 12.24 3.87 19.63
C LEU A 404 12.06 2.37 19.35
N LEU A 405 10.82 1.87 19.45
CA LEU A 405 10.51 0.48 19.14
C LEU A 405 10.78 0.16 17.66
N LEU A 406 10.41 1.05 16.75
CA LEU A 406 10.66 0.86 15.31
C LEU A 406 12.16 0.93 14.98
N VAL A 407 12.93 1.83 15.61
CA VAL A 407 14.39 1.87 15.45
C VAL A 407 15.02 0.57 15.96
N TYR A 408 14.59 0.08 17.12
CA TYR A 408 15.01 -1.22 17.65
C TYR A 408 14.70 -2.37 16.68
N ALA A 409 13.48 -2.38 16.13
CA ALA A 409 13.05 -3.36 15.14
C ALA A 409 13.90 -3.30 13.86
N ILE A 410 14.21 -2.11 13.33
CA ILE A 410 15.08 -1.95 12.16
C ILE A 410 16.47 -2.52 12.44
N VAL A 411 17.04 -2.24 13.61
CA VAL A 411 18.35 -2.79 13.99
C VAL A 411 18.31 -4.32 14.03
N HIS A 412 17.24 -4.90 14.59
CA HIS A 412 17.07 -6.34 14.62
C HIS A 412 16.93 -6.93 13.22
N SER A 413 16.09 -6.35 12.37
CA SER A 413 15.86 -6.79 10.99
C SER A 413 17.12 -6.67 10.12
N SER A 414 17.94 -5.64 10.32
CA SER A 414 19.19 -5.46 9.57
C SER A 414 20.33 -6.32 10.09
N ALA A 415 20.38 -6.59 11.40
CA ALA A 415 21.48 -7.27 12.09
C ALA A 415 20.94 -8.04 13.31
N PRO A 416 20.41 -9.28 13.10
CA PRO A 416 19.65 -10.01 14.09
C PRO A 416 20.33 -10.16 15.47
N PHE A 417 19.51 -10.13 16.50
CA PHE A 417 19.95 -10.39 17.88
C PHE A 417 19.95 -11.90 18.12
N GLY A 418 20.91 -12.38 18.92
CA GLY A 418 20.97 -13.80 19.29
C GLY A 418 20.08 -14.14 20.49
N GLY A 419 19.88 -15.44 20.72
CA GLY A 419 19.23 -15.97 21.91
C GLY A 419 17.74 -15.63 22.03
N LEU A 420 17.23 -15.55 23.27
CA LEU A 420 15.82 -15.27 23.54
C LEU A 420 15.37 -13.89 23.05
N VAL A 421 16.24 -12.89 23.16
CA VAL A 421 15.97 -11.52 22.70
C VAL A 421 15.72 -11.51 21.19
N GLY A 422 16.54 -12.25 20.43
CA GLY A 422 16.32 -12.44 19.00
C GLY A 422 14.96 -13.01 18.68
N ARG A 423 14.62 -14.15 19.29
CA ARG A 423 13.33 -14.82 19.06
C ARG A 423 12.12 -13.95 19.40
N VAL A 424 12.16 -13.20 20.50
CA VAL A 424 11.07 -12.30 20.88
C VAL A 424 10.99 -11.09 19.95
N SER A 425 12.13 -10.60 19.47
CA SER A 425 12.17 -9.50 18.49
C SER A 425 11.57 -9.93 17.15
N ALA A 426 11.89 -11.15 16.71
CA ALA A 426 11.36 -11.75 15.48
C ALA A 426 9.82 -11.76 15.47
N LEU A 427 9.16 -12.11 16.59
CA LEU A 427 7.69 -12.06 16.71
C LEU A 427 7.08 -10.70 16.32
N PHE A 428 7.80 -9.60 16.54
CA PHE A 428 7.37 -8.26 16.15
C PHE A 428 7.86 -7.89 14.74
N THR A 429 9.12 -8.16 14.41
CA THR A 429 9.69 -7.75 13.12
C THR A 429 9.15 -8.55 11.94
N ASP A 430 8.75 -9.81 12.16
CA ASP A 430 8.17 -10.68 11.13
C ASP A 430 6.79 -10.18 10.65
N LEU A 431 6.08 -9.40 11.48
CA LEU A 431 4.87 -8.67 11.04
C LEU A 431 5.17 -7.65 9.93
N PHE A 432 6.45 -7.28 9.78
CA PHE A 432 7.02 -6.42 8.75
C PHE A 432 7.99 -7.20 7.84
N TYR A 433 7.86 -8.52 7.75
CA TYR A 433 8.72 -9.42 6.95
C TYR A 433 10.20 -9.31 7.31
N SER A 434 10.49 -8.86 8.53
CA SER A 434 11.83 -8.52 8.98
C SER A 434 12.61 -7.66 7.96
N ASP A 435 11.89 -6.76 7.26
CA ASP A 435 12.42 -5.87 6.23
C ASP A 435 12.66 -4.45 6.82
N PRO A 436 13.94 -4.01 6.95
CA PRO A 436 14.28 -2.66 7.39
C PRO A 436 13.59 -1.55 6.58
N ARG A 437 13.36 -1.76 5.28
CA ARG A 437 12.68 -0.80 4.39
C ARG A 437 11.24 -0.57 4.84
N ARG A 438 10.48 -1.65 5.09
CA ARG A 438 9.07 -1.57 5.50
C ARG A 438 8.93 -0.84 6.83
N LEU A 439 9.81 -1.11 7.79
CA LEU A 439 9.83 -0.42 9.09
C LEU A 439 10.21 1.07 8.96
N SER A 440 11.17 1.41 8.09
CA SER A 440 11.53 2.80 7.78
C SER A 440 10.35 3.57 7.16
N GLY A 441 9.52 2.91 6.35
CA GLY A 441 8.25 3.49 5.87
C GLY A 441 7.33 3.93 7.01
N VAL A 442 7.20 3.10 8.06
CA VAL A 442 6.40 3.43 9.26
C VAL A 442 7.02 4.55 10.07
N VAL A 443 8.35 4.54 10.24
CA VAL A 443 9.06 5.64 10.92
C VAL A 443 8.81 6.96 10.20
N THR A 444 8.80 6.96 8.87
CA THR A 444 8.54 8.16 8.06
C THR A 444 7.14 8.75 8.33
N LEU A 445 6.13 7.93 8.63
CA LEU A 445 4.80 8.42 9.04
C LEU A 445 4.85 9.24 10.35
N LEU A 446 5.82 8.98 11.23
CA LEU A 446 6.06 9.76 12.45
C LEU A 446 6.95 10.98 12.17
N LEU A 447 7.95 10.86 11.30
CA LEU A 447 8.88 11.94 10.99
C LEU A 447 8.21 13.09 10.23
N ALA A 448 7.33 12.80 9.26
CA ALA A 448 6.64 13.82 8.47
C ALA A 448 5.88 14.86 9.33
N PRO A 449 5.01 14.48 10.29
CA PRO A 449 4.38 15.45 11.17
C PRO A 449 5.37 16.12 12.13
N MET A 450 6.43 15.43 12.59
CA MET A 450 7.47 16.06 13.41
C MET A 450 8.17 17.20 12.65
N ALA A 451 8.57 16.96 11.39
CA ALA A 451 9.19 17.96 10.54
C ALA A 451 8.26 19.14 10.25
N GLY A 452 6.98 18.90 9.97
CA GLY A 452 5.99 19.96 9.75
C GLY A 452 5.74 20.82 10.99
N ILE A 453 5.65 20.18 12.17
CA ILE A 453 5.54 20.88 13.46
C ILE A 453 6.78 21.75 13.70
N ALA A 454 7.99 21.22 13.46
CA ALA A 454 9.24 21.93 13.63
C ALA A 454 9.33 23.14 12.70
N LEU A 455 9.13 22.93 11.39
CA LEU A 455 9.21 23.99 10.38
C LEU A 455 8.28 25.15 10.74
N PHE A 456 7.00 24.86 11.00
CA PHE A 456 6.06 25.92 11.33
C PHE A 456 6.39 26.60 12.66
N THR A 457 6.87 25.85 13.67
CA THR A 457 7.28 26.42 14.96
C THR A 457 8.47 27.38 14.80
N ILE A 458 9.48 27.01 14.00
CA ILE A 458 10.65 27.85 13.71
C ILE A 458 10.22 29.12 12.98
N VAL A 459 9.43 28.99 11.91
CA VAL A 459 8.91 30.13 11.14
C VAL A 459 8.10 31.06 12.04
N TRP A 460 7.20 30.51 12.85
CA TRP A 460 6.37 31.29 13.76
C TRP A 460 7.19 31.99 14.86
N ALA A 461 8.23 31.34 15.39
CA ALA A 461 9.12 31.92 16.39
C ALA A 461 9.94 33.09 15.78
N ALA A 462 10.49 32.91 14.58
CA ALA A 462 11.22 33.94 13.86
C ALA A 462 10.35 35.18 13.60
N LEU A 463 9.11 34.98 13.14
CA LEU A 463 8.15 36.07 12.89
C LEU A 463 7.71 36.76 14.17
N THR A 464 7.57 36.02 15.27
CA THR A 464 7.25 36.60 16.57
C THR A 464 8.43 37.45 17.08
N GLY A 465 9.67 36.99 16.89
CA GLY A 465 10.87 37.77 17.19
C GLY A 465 10.95 39.05 16.36
N LEU A 466 10.72 38.95 15.04
CA LEU A 466 10.73 40.10 14.14
C LEU A 466 9.68 41.14 14.53
N ARG A 467 8.46 40.71 14.91
CA ARG A 467 7.41 41.62 15.40
C ARG A 467 7.76 42.35 16.68
N ARG A 468 8.59 41.76 17.56
CA ARG A 468 9.08 42.45 18.75
C ARG A 468 10.00 43.62 18.39
N VAL A 469 10.77 43.49 17.31
CA VAL A 469 11.69 44.53 16.82
C VAL A 469 10.99 45.52 15.89
N MET A 470 9.99 45.06 15.13
CA MET A 470 9.23 45.84 14.15
C MET A 470 7.72 45.80 14.47
N PRO A 471 7.25 46.52 15.50
CA PRO A 471 5.86 46.44 15.98
C PRO A 471 4.81 46.93 14.98
N ARG A 472 5.22 47.65 13.93
CA ARG A 472 4.33 48.09 12.82
C ARG A 472 3.88 46.94 11.91
N LEU A 473 4.47 45.75 12.02
CA LEU A 473 4.06 44.56 11.27
C LEU A 473 2.72 44.03 11.77
N GLY A 474 1.66 44.27 10.99
CA GLY A 474 0.32 43.76 11.29
C GLY A 474 0.26 42.24 11.42
N ALA A 475 -0.75 41.76 12.18
CA ALA A 475 -0.98 40.33 12.40
C ALA A 475 -1.18 39.58 11.06
N ARG A 476 -1.93 40.17 10.13
CA ARG A 476 -2.17 39.62 8.79
C ARG A 476 -0.88 39.44 7.99
N THR A 477 -0.01 40.46 7.98
CA THR A 477 1.26 40.44 7.25
C THR A 477 2.16 39.30 7.72
N GLY A 478 2.25 39.06 9.04
CA GLY A 478 3.05 37.94 9.52
C GLY A 478 2.43 36.55 9.27
N TYR A 479 1.10 36.41 9.19
CA TYR A 479 0.51 35.14 8.71
C TYR A 479 0.85 34.88 7.24
N VAL A 480 0.80 35.93 6.39
CA VAL A 480 1.22 35.84 4.99
C VAL A 480 2.70 35.49 4.89
N ALA A 481 3.57 36.16 5.65
CA ALA A 481 4.99 35.85 5.69
C ALA A 481 5.26 34.41 6.16
N ALA A 482 4.51 33.91 7.16
CA ALA A 482 4.61 32.52 7.60
C ALA A 482 4.25 31.55 6.48
N ALA A 483 3.14 31.81 5.78
CA ALA A 483 2.70 30.99 4.66
C ALA A 483 3.74 30.99 3.53
N VAL A 484 4.26 32.16 3.15
CA VAL A 484 5.30 32.28 2.12
C VAL A 484 6.57 31.52 2.50
N LEU A 485 7.05 31.65 3.75
CA LEU A 485 8.24 30.94 4.21
C LEU A 485 8.03 29.43 4.24
N VAL A 486 6.89 28.95 4.73
CA VAL A 486 6.56 27.52 4.74
C VAL A 486 6.52 26.98 3.31
N VAL A 487 5.83 27.68 2.39
CA VAL A 487 5.76 27.28 0.98
C VAL A 487 7.14 27.29 0.35
N ALA A 488 7.94 28.34 0.56
CA ALA A 488 9.28 28.45 -0.01
C ALA A 488 10.21 27.31 0.47
N VAL A 489 10.19 26.99 1.77
CA VAL A 489 10.96 25.86 2.31
C VAL A 489 10.45 24.53 1.77
N SER A 490 9.12 24.33 1.72
CA SER A 490 8.54 23.11 1.16
C SER A 490 8.88 22.92 -0.31
N VAL A 491 8.79 23.97 -1.14
CA VAL A 491 9.21 23.96 -2.55
C VAL A 491 10.71 23.68 -2.67
N GLY A 492 11.54 24.34 -1.87
CA GLY A 492 12.99 24.13 -1.88
C GLY A 492 13.38 22.70 -1.51
N MET A 493 12.73 22.11 -0.50
CA MET A 493 12.94 20.72 -0.10
C MET A 493 12.47 19.75 -1.18
N ALA A 494 11.27 19.97 -1.72
CA ALA A 494 10.74 19.14 -2.80
C ALA A 494 11.65 19.19 -4.03
N TRP A 495 12.13 20.37 -4.42
CA TRP A 495 13.08 20.54 -5.52
C TRP A 495 14.44 19.87 -5.24
N HIS A 496 14.97 20.01 -4.03
CA HIS A 496 16.25 19.42 -3.66
C HIS A 496 16.23 17.89 -3.72
N TYR A 497 15.12 17.26 -3.31
CA TYR A 497 14.96 15.80 -3.36
C TYR A 497 14.26 15.30 -4.64
N PHE A 498 13.83 16.18 -5.53
CA PHE A 498 13.13 15.83 -6.77
C PHE A 498 13.87 14.81 -7.65
N PRO A 499 15.21 14.88 -7.87
CA PRO A 499 15.90 13.93 -8.76
C PRO A 499 15.76 12.46 -8.36
N ARG A 500 15.82 12.15 -7.07
CA ARG A 500 15.65 10.77 -6.57
C ARG A 500 14.18 10.34 -6.60
N HIS A 501 13.27 11.27 -6.34
CA HIS A 501 11.82 11.02 -6.31
C HIS A 501 11.27 10.68 -7.68
N ARG A 502 11.65 11.45 -8.71
CA ARG A 502 11.28 11.16 -10.09
C ARG A 502 11.90 9.84 -10.58
N TYR A 503 13.11 9.51 -10.12
CA TYR A 503 13.77 8.27 -10.50
C TYR A 503 13.05 7.07 -9.88
N LEU A 504 12.89 7.02 -8.55
CA LEU A 504 12.27 5.88 -7.86
C LEU A 504 10.82 5.60 -8.29
N ILE A 505 10.03 6.62 -8.67
CA ILE A 505 8.70 6.38 -9.23
C ILE A 505 8.74 5.86 -10.68
N GLY A 506 9.76 6.25 -11.44
CA GLY A 506 9.83 6.03 -12.89
C GLY A 506 10.70 4.87 -13.34
N GLU A 507 11.70 4.50 -12.55
CA GLU A 507 12.81 3.62 -12.98
C GLU A 507 12.31 2.31 -13.55
N LYS A 508 11.27 1.73 -12.96
CA LYS A 508 10.76 0.42 -13.35
C LYS A 508 9.79 0.44 -14.51
N TYR A 509 9.43 1.61 -15.02
CA TYR A 509 8.63 1.79 -16.24
C TYR A 509 9.57 1.94 -17.45
N ASP A 510 10.50 1.00 -17.57
CA ASP A 510 11.64 1.01 -18.50
C ASP A 510 11.42 0.17 -19.76
N SER A 511 10.33 -0.61 -19.81
CA SER A 511 10.03 -1.57 -20.89
C SER A 511 11.12 -2.65 -21.06
N VAL A 512 11.84 -2.98 -19.98
CA VAL A 512 12.87 -4.04 -19.99
C VAL A 512 12.23 -5.42 -19.91
N MET A 513 11.16 -5.56 -19.12
CA MET A 513 10.53 -6.86 -18.91
C MET A 513 9.36 -7.13 -19.86
N ILE A 514 8.73 -6.08 -20.38
CA ILE A 514 7.78 -6.20 -21.48
C ILE A 514 8.00 -5.01 -22.40
N ASP A 515 8.38 -5.30 -23.64
CA ASP A 515 8.59 -4.31 -24.69
C ASP A 515 7.65 -4.56 -25.89
N ASP A 516 7.89 -3.86 -27.01
CA ASP A 516 7.05 -3.98 -28.21
C ASP A 516 7.10 -5.38 -28.86
N LYS A 517 8.18 -6.15 -28.67
CA LYS A 517 8.33 -7.51 -29.16
C LYS A 517 7.49 -8.50 -28.36
N ASP A 518 7.52 -8.41 -27.03
CA ASP A 518 6.66 -9.23 -26.17
C ASP A 518 5.18 -9.00 -26.52
N LEU A 519 4.79 -7.73 -26.72
CA LEU A 519 3.44 -7.37 -27.13
C LEU A 519 3.06 -7.95 -28.51
N GLN A 520 4.01 -7.98 -29.46
CA GLN A 520 3.80 -8.64 -30.76
C GLN A 520 3.65 -10.16 -30.61
N ALA A 521 4.45 -10.78 -29.74
CA ALA A 521 4.36 -12.21 -29.47
C ALA A 521 3.00 -12.57 -28.84
N PHE A 522 2.52 -11.78 -27.87
CA PHE A 522 1.18 -11.96 -27.29
C PHE A 522 0.08 -11.81 -28.34
N ALA A 523 0.17 -10.80 -29.21
CA ALA A 523 -0.81 -10.58 -30.27
C ALA A 523 -0.82 -11.70 -31.32
N TYR A 524 0.37 -12.21 -31.69
CA TYR A 524 0.49 -13.37 -32.57
C TYR A 524 -0.12 -14.61 -31.91
N LEU A 525 0.26 -14.90 -30.66
CA LEU A 525 -0.26 -16.04 -29.91
C LEU A 525 -1.79 -16.00 -29.78
N GLU A 526 -2.36 -14.81 -29.52
CA GLU A 526 -3.81 -14.60 -29.45
C GLU A 526 -4.53 -14.98 -30.75
N SER A 527 -3.89 -14.77 -31.90
CA SER A 527 -4.46 -15.09 -33.21
C SER A 527 -4.50 -16.60 -33.51
N LEU A 528 -3.78 -17.42 -32.74
CA LEU A 528 -3.64 -18.85 -32.99
C LEU A 528 -4.89 -19.63 -32.52
N PRO A 529 -5.30 -20.68 -33.26
CA PRO A 529 -6.48 -21.47 -32.92
C PRO A 529 -6.39 -22.11 -31.52
N GLY A 530 -7.37 -21.83 -30.67
CA GLY A 530 -7.47 -22.40 -29.33
C GLY A 530 -6.55 -21.75 -28.28
N ALA A 531 -5.72 -20.76 -28.63
CA ALA A 531 -4.83 -20.11 -27.66
C ALA A 531 -5.55 -19.45 -26.48
N ARG A 532 -6.80 -18.98 -26.70
CA ARG A 532 -7.65 -18.43 -25.62
C ARG A 532 -8.29 -19.50 -24.74
N ASP A 533 -8.46 -20.72 -25.27
CA ASP A 533 -9.20 -21.81 -24.63
C ASP A 533 -8.29 -22.86 -23.97
N THR A 534 -6.99 -22.82 -24.27
CA THR A 534 -5.97 -23.71 -23.71
C THR A 534 -5.09 -22.99 -22.69
N LEU A 535 -4.44 -23.77 -21.83
CA LEU A 535 -3.36 -23.24 -21.02
C LEU A 535 -2.12 -23.01 -21.88
N ILE A 536 -1.43 -21.89 -21.66
CA ILE A 536 -0.17 -21.57 -22.31
C ILE A 536 0.97 -21.96 -21.37
N GLY A 537 1.82 -22.87 -21.84
CA GLY A 537 3.07 -23.18 -21.15
C GLY A 537 3.98 -21.96 -21.15
N ASN A 538 4.55 -21.61 -20.01
CA ASN A 538 5.40 -20.44 -19.89
C ASN A 538 6.40 -20.58 -18.73
N ALA A 539 7.35 -19.66 -18.62
CA ALA A 539 8.30 -19.65 -17.51
C ALA A 539 7.77 -18.82 -16.33
N ASN A 540 8.30 -19.11 -15.14
CA ASN A 540 8.02 -18.39 -13.90
C ASN A 540 9.06 -17.33 -13.57
N VAL A 541 9.83 -16.89 -14.56
CA VAL A 541 10.99 -15.99 -14.36
C VAL A 541 11.11 -14.91 -15.43
N ASP A 542 10.43 -15.01 -16.57
CA ASP A 542 10.39 -14.01 -17.66
C ASP A 542 9.03 -13.30 -17.75
N GLY A 543 8.87 -12.44 -18.75
CA GLY A 543 7.70 -11.57 -18.93
C GLY A 543 6.42 -12.30 -19.33
N THR A 544 6.51 -13.57 -19.68
CA THR A 544 5.39 -14.30 -20.28
C THR A 544 4.16 -14.37 -19.37
N ALA A 545 4.35 -14.33 -18.04
CA ALA A 545 3.25 -14.25 -17.07
C ALA A 545 2.34 -13.02 -17.26
N TRP A 546 2.80 -11.95 -17.92
CA TRP A 546 1.98 -10.76 -18.22
C TRP A 546 0.94 -10.98 -19.32
N MET A 547 1.03 -12.06 -20.09
CA MET A 547 0.08 -12.34 -21.19
C MET A 547 -1.38 -12.37 -20.72
N TYR A 548 -1.61 -12.66 -19.43
CA TYR A 548 -2.95 -12.62 -18.85
C TYR A 548 -3.47 -11.19 -18.69
N ALA A 549 -2.78 -10.35 -17.91
CA ALA A 549 -3.18 -8.96 -17.72
C ALA A 549 -3.21 -8.13 -19.02
N VAL A 550 -2.38 -8.49 -20.01
CA VAL A 550 -2.24 -7.77 -21.28
C VAL A 550 -3.22 -8.25 -22.34
N ALA A 551 -3.25 -9.55 -22.64
CA ALA A 551 -3.99 -10.11 -23.77
C ALA A 551 -5.17 -11.02 -23.36
N GLY A 552 -5.31 -11.32 -22.06
CA GLY A 552 -6.31 -12.28 -21.57
C GLY A 552 -6.02 -13.72 -22.00
N LEU A 553 -4.74 -14.06 -22.20
CA LEU A 553 -4.28 -15.44 -22.41
C LEU A 553 -4.02 -16.10 -21.06
N HIS A 554 -4.14 -17.43 -20.97
CA HIS A 554 -4.08 -18.15 -19.69
C HIS A 554 -2.71 -18.82 -19.49
N PRO A 555 -1.73 -18.18 -18.82
CA PRO A 555 -0.43 -18.77 -18.56
C PRO A 555 -0.50 -19.82 -17.44
N LEU A 556 0.34 -20.85 -17.53
CA LEU A 556 0.57 -21.84 -16.46
C LEU A 556 1.13 -21.18 -15.18
N TRP A 557 2.00 -20.18 -15.35
CA TRP A 557 2.60 -19.38 -14.29
C TRP A 557 2.10 -17.94 -14.36
N THR A 558 1.34 -17.55 -13.35
CA THR A 558 0.73 -16.20 -13.23
C THR A 558 1.56 -15.23 -12.40
N HIS A 559 2.72 -15.67 -11.91
CA HIS A 559 3.66 -14.88 -11.11
C HIS A 559 5.10 -15.38 -11.27
N TYR A 560 6.07 -14.57 -10.83
CA TYR A 560 7.45 -15.00 -10.68
C TYR A 560 7.66 -15.72 -9.34
N ASP A 561 7.64 -17.06 -9.35
CA ASP A 561 7.65 -17.86 -8.13
C ASP A 561 9.02 -17.81 -7.44
N TYR A 562 9.10 -17.24 -6.24
CA TYR A 562 10.31 -17.24 -5.40
C TYR A 562 9.93 -17.13 -3.92
N PRO A 563 10.65 -17.77 -2.97
CA PRO A 563 11.78 -18.70 -3.17
C PRO A 563 11.35 -20.12 -3.57
N GLN A 564 10.07 -20.47 -3.43
CA GLN A 564 9.57 -21.79 -3.77
C GLN A 564 9.13 -21.84 -5.24
N GLN A 565 10.11 -21.98 -6.14
CA GLN A 565 9.93 -21.90 -7.59
C GLN A 565 9.02 -22.97 -8.19
N GLN A 566 8.84 -24.11 -7.52
CA GLN A 566 8.13 -25.27 -8.08
C GLN A 566 6.60 -25.19 -7.97
N GLY A 567 6.06 -24.35 -7.08
CA GLY A 567 4.61 -24.28 -6.79
C GLY A 567 3.96 -25.63 -6.44
N PRO A 568 2.65 -25.67 -6.19
CA PRO A 568 1.90 -26.92 -6.11
C PRO A 568 1.42 -27.37 -7.51
N GLY A 569 1.56 -28.65 -7.82
CA GLY A 569 1.07 -29.27 -9.06
C GLY A 569 2.08 -30.25 -9.65
N TYR A 570 1.65 -31.50 -9.87
CA TYR A 570 2.52 -32.53 -10.41
C TYR A 570 2.82 -32.26 -11.88
N HIS A 571 1.78 -31.98 -12.67
CA HIS A 571 1.94 -31.77 -14.11
C HIS A 571 2.63 -30.44 -14.40
N ARG A 572 2.33 -29.39 -13.64
CA ARG A 572 2.99 -28.07 -13.70
C ARG A 572 4.48 -28.21 -13.47
N PHE A 573 4.90 -28.95 -12.45
CA PHE A 573 6.31 -29.18 -12.17
C PHE A 573 6.99 -30.00 -13.27
N ILE A 574 6.35 -31.09 -13.74
CA ILE A 574 6.91 -31.92 -14.81
C ILE A 574 7.10 -31.11 -16.10
N PHE A 575 6.11 -30.31 -16.49
CA PHE A 575 6.22 -29.43 -17.65
C PHE A 575 7.35 -28.40 -17.44
N TRP A 576 7.36 -27.70 -16.31
CA TRP A 576 8.33 -26.64 -16.02
C TRP A 576 9.78 -27.14 -16.02
N ALA A 577 10.03 -28.33 -15.46
CA ALA A 577 11.38 -28.88 -15.32
C ALA A 577 11.87 -29.66 -16.56
N PHE A 578 10.97 -30.27 -17.34
CA PHE A 578 11.34 -31.29 -18.33
C PHE A 578 10.62 -31.15 -19.69
N ALA A 579 10.02 -30.01 -20.02
CA ALA A 579 9.26 -29.88 -21.28
C ALA A 579 10.09 -30.19 -22.54
N ASP A 580 11.41 -30.00 -22.53
CA ASP A 580 12.32 -30.33 -23.63
C ASP A 580 12.59 -31.84 -23.79
N ASP A 581 12.35 -32.65 -22.74
CA ASP A 581 12.51 -34.11 -22.76
C ASP A 581 11.26 -34.85 -23.30
N ALA A 582 10.30 -34.14 -23.91
CA ALA A 582 9.02 -34.69 -24.37
C ALA A 582 9.12 -35.92 -25.28
N ASP A 583 10.23 -36.08 -26.01
CA ASP A 583 10.45 -37.21 -26.93
C ASP A 583 10.86 -38.51 -26.19
N THR A 584 11.34 -38.40 -24.96
CA THR A 584 11.91 -39.54 -24.21
C THR A 584 11.27 -39.76 -22.84
N ASP A 585 10.68 -38.72 -22.24
CA ASP A 585 9.97 -38.81 -20.96
C ASP A 585 8.44 -38.78 -21.17
N PRO A 586 7.75 -39.93 -21.05
CA PRO A 586 6.30 -40.00 -21.25
C PRO A 586 5.50 -39.19 -20.22
N ARG A 587 6.12 -38.77 -19.09
CA ARG A 587 5.47 -37.91 -18.10
C ARG A 587 5.19 -36.51 -18.64
N VAL A 588 6.00 -36.03 -19.59
CA VAL A 588 5.86 -34.71 -20.20
C VAL A 588 4.63 -34.67 -21.10
N ALA A 589 4.47 -35.64 -22.00
CA ALA A 589 3.26 -35.77 -22.81
C ALA A 589 2.01 -35.89 -21.93
N ALA A 590 2.07 -36.70 -20.86
CA ALA A 590 0.99 -36.80 -19.89
C ALA A 590 0.66 -35.45 -19.21
N ALA A 591 1.68 -34.65 -18.86
CA ALA A 591 1.50 -33.31 -18.30
C ALA A 591 0.89 -32.32 -19.30
N VAL A 592 1.38 -32.31 -20.54
CA VAL A 592 0.85 -31.45 -21.62
C VAL A 592 -0.62 -31.77 -21.88
N HIS A 593 -0.98 -33.06 -21.95
CA HIS A 593 -2.37 -33.48 -22.10
C HIS A 593 -3.25 -33.15 -20.88
N ALA A 594 -2.76 -33.41 -19.66
CA ALA A 594 -3.50 -33.14 -18.43
C ALA A 594 -3.77 -31.65 -18.22
N LEU A 595 -2.79 -30.80 -18.55
CA LEU A 595 -2.89 -29.35 -18.46
C LEU A 595 -3.54 -28.69 -19.69
N ASN A 596 -3.86 -29.48 -20.72
CA ASN A 596 -4.36 -29.00 -22.01
C ASN A 596 -3.48 -27.89 -22.59
N ILE A 597 -2.15 -28.08 -22.58
CA ILE A 597 -1.19 -27.14 -23.16
C ILE A 597 -1.07 -27.41 -24.65
N ARG A 598 -1.28 -26.36 -25.45
CA ARG A 598 -1.08 -26.41 -26.90
C ARG A 598 0.13 -25.60 -27.35
N TYR A 599 0.33 -24.46 -26.71
CA TYR A 599 1.39 -23.53 -27.05
C TYR A 599 2.28 -23.26 -25.84
N VAL A 600 3.56 -23.04 -26.11
CA VAL A 600 4.54 -22.58 -25.13
C VAL A 600 5.07 -21.24 -25.61
N LEU A 601 5.15 -20.26 -24.70
CA LEU A 601 5.79 -18.98 -24.94
C LEU A 601 6.93 -18.80 -23.93
N THR A 602 8.11 -18.44 -24.43
CA THR A 602 9.26 -18.04 -23.64
C THR A 602 9.75 -16.67 -24.11
N SER A 603 10.26 -15.86 -23.18
CA SER A 603 10.83 -14.54 -23.44
C SER A 603 12.25 -14.47 -22.84
N THR A 604 13.09 -13.60 -23.39
CA THR A 604 14.52 -13.57 -23.07
C THR A 604 14.86 -12.87 -21.75
N PRO A 605 14.29 -11.69 -21.41
CA PRO A 605 14.64 -11.03 -20.17
C PRO A 605 14.11 -11.82 -18.98
N VAL A 606 14.86 -11.81 -17.88
CA VAL A 606 14.51 -12.55 -16.66
C VAL A 606 14.57 -11.63 -15.45
N VAL A 607 13.58 -11.76 -14.57
CA VAL A 607 13.47 -10.91 -13.38
C VAL A 607 14.60 -11.21 -12.40
N ARG A 608 15.25 -10.16 -11.87
CA ARG A 608 16.25 -10.25 -10.79
C ARG A 608 17.43 -11.22 -11.04
N GLY A 609 17.76 -11.50 -12.31
CA GLY A 609 18.85 -12.42 -12.65
C GLY A 609 18.54 -13.89 -12.33
N PHE A 610 17.26 -14.25 -12.24
CA PHE A 610 16.83 -15.64 -12.19
C PHE A 610 17.26 -16.41 -13.44
N VAL A 611 17.24 -17.73 -13.35
CA VAL A 611 17.67 -18.62 -14.44
C VAL A 611 16.44 -19.27 -15.06
N MET A 612 16.44 -19.36 -16.38
CA MET A 612 15.41 -20.10 -17.10
C MET A 612 15.37 -21.57 -16.65
N PRO A 613 14.18 -22.17 -16.46
CA PRO A 613 14.07 -23.59 -16.15
C PRO A 613 14.61 -24.42 -17.32
N ASP A 614 15.40 -25.47 -17.03
CA ASP A 614 16.06 -26.31 -18.04
C ASP A 614 15.06 -26.80 -19.11
N GLY A 615 13.87 -27.25 -18.67
CA GLY A 615 12.78 -27.72 -19.53
C GLY A 615 12.30 -26.72 -20.59
N LEU A 616 12.55 -25.43 -20.41
CA LEU A 616 12.11 -24.37 -21.33
C LEU A 616 13.25 -23.76 -22.16
N VAL A 617 14.51 -24.12 -21.88
CA VAL A 617 15.69 -23.58 -22.60
C VAL A 617 15.92 -24.28 -23.94
N SER A 618 15.62 -25.57 -24.05
CA SER A 618 15.98 -26.40 -25.21
C SER A 618 14.77 -27.00 -25.95
N LEU A 619 13.63 -26.32 -25.96
CA LEU A 619 12.40 -26.80 -26.61
C LEU A 619 12.62 -27.11 -28.11
N ASP A 620 13.54 -26.41 -28.76
CA ASP A 620 13.94 -26.60 -30.16
C ASP A 620 14.60 -27.97 -30.44
N LYS A 621 15.12 -28.65 -29.41
CA LYS A 621 15.72 -29.99 -29.52
C LYS A 621 14.69 -31.11 -29.54
N SER A 622 13.48 -30.87 -29.04
CA SER A 622 12.40 -31.85 -29.04
C SER A 622 11.65 -31.85 -30.36
N THR A 623 11.42 -33.02 -30.94
CA THR A 623 10.56 -33.15 -32.14
C THR A 623 9.06 -33.08 -31.82
N SER A 624 8.70 -33.02 -30.55
CA SER A 624 7.33 -32.85 -30.06
C SER A 624 6.91 -31.38 -29.97
N TRP A 625 7.86 -30.43 -30.00
CA TRP A 625 7.62 -28.99 -30.04
C TRP A 625 8.06 -28.40 -31.37
N LYS A 626 7.13 -27.75 -32.08
CA LYS A 626 7.45 -27.05 -33.32
C LYS A 626 7.49 -25.55 -33.07
N GLN A 627 8.64 -24.92 -33.26
CA GLN A 627 8.72 -23.46 -33.23
C GLN A 627 7.92 -22.86 -34.40
N ILE A 628 6.99 -21.96 -34.10
CA ILE A 628 6.09 -21.32 -35.06
C ILE A 628 6.21 -19.79 -35.06
N TYR A 629 6.98 -19.21 -34.14
CA TYR A 629 7.25 -17.78 -34.05
C TYR A 629 8.60 -17.53 -33.38
N ASP A 630 9.30 -16.50 -33.86
CA ASP A 630 10.58 -16.01 -33.34
C ASP A 630 10.77 -14.56 -33.81
N ASN A 631 10.88 -13.63 -32.86
CA ASN A 631 11.20 -12.21 -33.12
C ASN A 631 12.59 -11.81 -32.53
N GLY A 632 13.41 -12.81 -32.23
CA GLY A 632 14.73 -12.71 -31.60
C GLY A 632 14.71 -12.50 -30.09
N GLU A 633 13.54 -12.39 -29.46
CA GLU A 633 13.36 -12.22 -28.02
C GLU A 633 12.36 -13.22 -27.44
N ASP A 634 11.23 -13.34 -28.10
CA ASP A 634 10.16 -14.27 -27.79
C ASP A 634 10.09 -15.41 -28.79
N HIS A 635 9.82 -16.60 -28.26
CA HIS A 635 9.67 -17.81 -29.06
C HIS A 635 8.35 -18.50 -28.72
N ILE A 636 7.59 -18.90 -29.74
CA ILE A 636 6.35 -19.67 -29.54
C ILE A 636 6.49 -21.04 -30.19
N TYR A 637 6.15 -22.07 -29.42
CA TYR A 637 6.18 -23.46 -29.84
C TYR A 637 4.77 -24.07 -29.81
N GLU A 638 4.44 -24.90 -30.79
CA GLU A 638 3.19 -25.67 -30.86
C GLU A 638 3.45 -27.16 -30.61
N TRP A 639 2.65 -27.76 -29.72
CA TRP A 639 2.67 -29.19 -29.44
C TRP A 639 2.27 -30.02 -30.66
N GLN A 640 3.05 -31.06 -30.99
CA GLN A 640 2.83 -31.92 -32.15
C GLN A 640 2.21 -33.29 -31.82
N GLY A 641 1.95 -33.60 -30.54
CA GLY A 641 1.16 -34.77 -30.15
C GLY A 641 1.79 -36.14 -30.41
N LYS A 642 3.12 -36.26 -30.26
CA LYS A 642 3.81 -37.55 -30.34
C LYS A 642 3.78 -38.31 -29.03
#